data_AF-A0A4D4K7Z9-F1
#
_entry.id   AF-A0A4D4K7Z9-F1
#
_cell.length_a   1.000
_cell.length_b   1.000
_cell.length_c   1.000
_cell.angle_alpha   90.00
_cell.angle_beta   90.00
_cell.angle_gamma   90.00
#
_symmetry.space_group_name_H-M   'P 1'
#
loop_
_entity.id
_entity.type
_entity.pdbx_description
1 polymer ?
#
loop_
_entity_poly.entity_id
_entity_poly.type
_entity_poly.pdbx_seq_one_letter_code
_entity_poly.pdbx_strand_id
1 'polypeptide(L)'
;MGRELYATYPVFAEALDAVCAQLDRFLDRPLKDVLFGDDAATLDRTGFTQPALFAIEVALFRLVESWGLRPDFLAGHSIGELTAAHVAGVLSLTHASALVAARSQLMQQLPAGGAMIAVQASEDEVTPLLTERVSIAALNGPTSVVIAGDEDAALEIAASFEAQGRKTKRLTVSHAFHSPHMDGMLENFRQVAERLTYEAPKIPIVSNLTGAIVSADEITTPDFWVRHVREAVRFLDGVRRLEDHGVTTFVELGPDGVLSAMAQECVTGGRNRTFAFLPALRSGRPEARTLGHALAQAQVRGVPVDWATYYAGTGARRVELPTYAFQRQRYWPANPFSYGPDPAEAEAAAPAVADARFWEVVHSEDLAALVDTLGLDGDQPLSEVLPVLSAWRRRSHVDTTVDGWRYRITWTPLPQTQAKPLTGTWLVVTPEGRAEDPWVAESLRLLAERGVTVHEIAVDGTTADRTALAERIRTALTPDPARETGGAPHVDGVLSLLGLDERPHDRHPSLTAGLAGTLTLVQALGDAEVDAPLWAATRGAVSVGRSDRLSSPDQAQIWGLGRTAALEHPERWGGLIDLPETADDRALGRLADILAGPEGISGEDHLAIRPQGIHVRRLARAPHHETTGDGWSTHGTALITGGTGALGGHVGRWLVAHGAQHILLTSRRGPDAPGAAELRDELTALGAQVTIEACDVADRDALAGLLATVPVDLPLTTVVHAAGVLDDGVLDAQTPRRMADVLRAKADAARHLHELTRGLDLSAFVLFSSMAATFGAAGQANYVAANAYLDALAEQRRAEGLPATSMAWGAWADGGMATDELVAERLRQSGLPALAPEPATAALGAALDLDETFSLVVDIEWDRFAPGLSGHRPNPLLAELSEARRAIEAARTATGGPAIPGQPTSLAQRLTDAGTDEERDQIALDFVRTQVAVVLGHPGPDSVEPSRAFRDLGFDSLTAVEIRNLLSTLTGLKLPATIIFDYPTPIALADHLQAELIGSRPAVSGASSVGVALDDDPIAIVGMSCRFPGGVRSPEELWRLLASGQDAVTGFPADRGWDLETLYDPEGTGEHTSYVREGGFLADAAEFDPVFFGISPREALAMDPQQRLLLETSWEAFERAGIDPTTLRGQQVGVFAGTNGQDYLPVILSAPMAPKASWGRATRPV
;
A
#
# COMPACT_ATOMS: atom_id res chain seq x y z
N MET A 1 16.80 -46.14 -6.96
CA MET A 1 16.26 -44.77 -6.80
C MET A 1 16.50 -44.30 -5.37
N GLY A 2 16.93 -43.07 -5.16
CA GLY A 2 17.14 -42.46 -3.83
C GLY A 2 18.43 -42.85 -3.10
N ARG A 3 19.31 -43.65 -3.71
CA ARG A 3 20.51 -44.18 -3.03
C ARG A 3 21.57 -43.10 -2.82
N GLU A 4 21.72 -42.20 -3.78
CA GLU A 4 22.65 -41.07 -3.67
C GLU A 4 22.12 -40.04 -2.67
N LEU A 5 20.80 -39.75 -2.69
CA LEU A 5 20.19 -38.86 -1.69
C LEU A 5 20.30 -39.43 -0.27
N TYR A 6 20.10 -40.73 -0.09
CA TYR A 6 20.26 -41.40 1.21
C TYR A 6 21.68 -41.27 1.76
N ALA A 7 22.70 -41.34 0.91
CA ALA A 7 24.09 -41.15 1.33
C ALA A 7 24.45 -39.68 1.58
N THR A 8 23.74 -38.75 0.93
CA THR A 8 24.10 -37.32 0.90
C THR A 8 23.37 -36.50 1.97
N TYR A 9 22.09 -36.78 2.22
CA TYR A 9 21.21 -35.94 3.03
C TYR A 9 20.61 -36.71 4.21
N PRO A 10 21.02 -36.41 5.46
CA PRO A 10 20.52 -37.10 6.66
C PRO A 10 19.00 -37.10 6.79
N VAL A 11 18.34 -35.97 6.50
CA VAL A 11 16.86 -35.84 6.57
C VAL A 11 16.16 -36.85 5.65
N PHE A 12 16.69 -37.05 4.43
CA PHE A 12 16.16 -38.03 3.50
C PHE A 12 16.37 -39.45 4.00
N ALA A 13 17.56 -39.74 4.54
CA ALA A 13 17.88 -41.05 5.08
C ALA A 13 16.98 -41.44 6.26
N GLU A 14 16.78 -40.52 7.20
CA GLU A 14 15.90 -40.71 8.36
C GLU A 14 14.45 -40.93 7.93
N ALA A 15 13.94 -40.12 7.00
CA ALA A 15 12.59 -40.29 6.48
C ALA A 15 12.41 -41.61 5.75
N LEU A 16 13.35 -42.00 4.89
CA LEU A 16 13.29 -43.27 4.15
C LEU A 16 13.34 -44.47 5.10
N ASP A 17 14.22 -44.44 6.11
CA ASP A 17 14.34 -45.50 7.11
C ASP A 17 13.08 -45.62 7.96
N ALA A 18 12.46 -44.51 8.36
CA ALA A 18 11.20 -44.52 9.09
C ALA A 18 10.07 -45.17 8.29
N VAL A 19 9.96 -44.88 6.99
CA VAL A 19 8.93 -45.47 6.12
C VAL A 19 9.22 -46.96 5.88
N CYS A 20 10.47 -47.34 5.59
CA CYS A 20 10.86 -48.74 5.43
C CYS A 20 10.56 -49.57 6.68
N ALA A 21 10.88 -49.04 7.87
CA ALA A 21 10.61 -49.73 9.13
C ALA A 21 9.12 -50.02 9.36
N GLN A 22 8.20 -49.19 8.84
CA GLN A 22 6.77 -49.46 8.90
C GLN A 22 6.33 -50.47 7.83
N LEU A 23 6.81 -50.34 6.59
CA LEU A 23 6.42 -51.20 5.48
C LEU A 23 6.98 -52.63 5.60
N ASP A 24 8.18 -52.79 6.15
CA ASP A 24 8.84 -54.09 6.35
C ASP A 24 8.07 -55.03 7.29
N ARG A 25 7.12 -54.48 8.07
CA ARG A 25 6.20 -55.27 8.90
C ARG A 25 5.19 -56.07 8.08
N PHE A 26 4.99 -55.67 6.82
CA PHE A 26 4.00 -56.24 5.92
C PHE A 26 4.64 -56.98 4.74
N LEU A 27 5.88 -56.63 4.35
CA LEU A 27 6.57 -57.19 3.19
C LEU A 27 7.33 -58.49 3.53
N ASP A 28 7.49 -59.36 2.53
CA ASP A 28 8.22 -60.63 2.65
C ASP A 28 9.75 -60.46 2.65
N ARG A 29 10.24 -59.27 2.28
CA ARG A 29 11.65 -58.86 2.29
C ARG A 29 11.77 -57.40 2.71
N PRO A 30 12.88 -56.98 3.36
CA PRO A 30 13.12 -55.57 3.66
C PRO A 30 13.09 -54.71 2.39
N LEU A 31 12.27 -53.66 2.40
CA LEU A 31 12.04 -52.79 1.25
C LEU A 31 13.32 -52.10 0.79
N LYS A 32 14.16 -51.68 1.74
CA LYS A 32 15.43 -51.01 1.44
C LYS A 32 16.41 -51.92 0.67
N ASP A 33 16.43 -53.22 0.97
CA ASP A 33 17.27 -54.19 0.28
C ASP A 33 16.81 -54.41 -1.17
N VAL A 34 15.50 -54.31 -1.43
CA VAL A 34 14.93 -54.39 -2.77
C VAL A 34 15.13 -53.08 -3.53
N LEU A 35 14.89 -51.93 -2.88
CA LEU A 35 15.05 -50.58 -3.43
C LEU A 35 16.50 -50.29 -3.86
N PHE A 36 17.46 -50.81 -3.09
CA PHE A 36 18.89 -50.71 -3.35
C PHE A 36 19.50 -52.04 -3.85
N GLY A 37 18.69 -53.00 -4.28
CA GLY A 37 19.18 -54.23 -4.91
C GLY A 37 19.56 -54.02 -6.38
N ASP A 38 20.25 -55.00 -6.96
CA ASP A 38 20.56 -55.03 -8.40
C ASP A 38 19.49 -55.79 -9.23
N ASP A 39 18.51 -56.39 -8.55
CA ASP A 39 17.43 -57.17 -9.18
C ASP A 39 16.19 -56.29 -9.47
N ALA A 40 16.23 -55.61 -10.63
CA ALA A 40 15.14 -54.77 -11.10
C ALA A 40 13.81 -55.54 -11.25
N ALA A 41 13.85 -56.83 -11.60
CA ALA A 41 12.64 -57.64 -11.80
C ALA A 41 11.87 -57.85 -10.49
N THR A 42 12.56 -57.90 -9.34
CA THR A 42 11.89 -57.94 -8.02
C THR A 42 11.24 -56.58 -7.69
N LEU A 43 11.92 -55.47 -7.97
CA LEU A 43 11.40 -54.12 -7.72
C LEU A 43 10.18 -53.79 -8.61
N ASP A 44 10.14 -54.32 -9.83
CA ASP A 44 9.04 -54.15 -10.80
C ASP A 44 7.76 -54.93 -10.44
N ARG A 45 7.82 -55.80 -9.42
CA ARG A 45 6.62 -56.45 -8.89
C ARG A 45 5.79 -55.45 -8.11
N THR A 46 4.49 -55.37 -8.39
CA THR A 46 3.55 -54.41 -7.78
C THR A 46 3.62 -54.37 -6.25
N GLY A 47 3.82 -55.53 -5.62
CA GLY A 47 4.01 -55.66 -4.17
C GLY A 47 5.23 -54.93 -3.60
N PHE A 48 6.24 -54.61 -4.41
CA PHE A 48 7.40 -53.81 -4.02
C PHE A 48 7.44 -52.43 -4.68
N THR A 49 6.97 -52.29 -5.93
CA THR A 49 6.99 -51.01 -6.65
C THR A 49 6.19 -49.93 -5.94
N GLN A 50 4.98 -50.24 -5.47
CA GLN A 50 4.12 -49.24 -4.81
C GLN A 50 4.67 -48.80 -3.44
N PRO A 51 5.07 -49.72 -2.53
CA PRO A 51 5.78 -49.36 -1.30
C PRO A 51 7.06 -48.54 -1.56
N ALA A 52 7.84 -48.91 -2.57
CA ALA A 52 9.07 -48.21 -2.95
C ALA A 52 8.79 -46.76 -3.40
N LEU A 53 7.76 -46.55 -4.23
CA LEU A 53 7.33 -45.21 -4.65
C LEU A 53 6.89 -44.39 -3.44
N PHE A 54 5.98 -44.89 -2.61
CA PHE A 54 5.53 -44.20 -1.40
C PHE A 54 6.72 -43.80 -0.50
N ALA A 55 7.67 -44.71 -0.26
CA ALA A 55 8.84 -44.45 0.57
C ALA A 55 9.74 -43.33 0.01
N ILE A 56 9.98 -43.33 -1.31
CA ILE A 56 10.78 -42.30 -1.98
C ILE A 56 10.07 -40.96 -1.98
N GLU A 57 8.78 -40.91 -2.33
CA GLU A 57 8.02 -39.68 -2.42
C GLU A 57 7.89 -38.99 -1.04
N VAL A 58 7.66 -39.75 0.04
CA VAL A 58 7.66 -39.23 1.41
C VAL A 58 9.04 -38.70 1.83
N ALA A 59 10.11 -39.44 1.52
CA ALA A 59 11.47 -39.02 1.86
C ALA A 59 11.88 -37.74 1.09
N LEU A 60 11.50 -37.63 -0.18
CA LEU A 60 11.68 -36.41 -0.98
C LEU A 60 10.91 -35.23 -0.40
N PHE A 61 9.66 -35.43 0.02
CA PHE A 61 8.84 -34.39 0.65
C PHE A 61 9.50 -33.84 1.92
N ARG A 62 9.90 -34.71 2.85
CA ARG A 62 10.56 -34.28 4.10
C ARG A 62 11.87 -33.56 3.84
N LEU A 63 12.62 -33.98 2.82
CA LEU A 63 13.86 -33.32 2.44
C LEU A 63 13.61 -31.88 1.95
N VAL A 64 12.68 -31.67 1.01
CA VAL A 64 12.41 -30.31 0.49
C VAL A 64 11.71 -29.42 1.51
N GLU A 65 10.85 -29.99 2.37
CA GLU A 65 10.23 -29.30 3.50
C GLU A 65 11.27 -28.76 4.49
N SER A 66 12.34 -29.52 4.74
CA SER A 66 13.46 -29.07 5.61
C SER A 66 14.23 -27.88 5.04
N TRP A 67 14.10 -27.61 3.74
CA TRP A 67 14.69 -26.45 3.06
C TRP A 67 13.68 -25.33 2.82
N GLY A 68 12.57 -25.34 3.56
CA GLY A 68 11.58 -24.26 3.55
C GLY A 68 10.61 -24.31 2.38
N LEU A 69 10.66 -25.34 1.51
CA LEU A 69 9.70 -25.49 0.43
C LEU A 69 8.34 -25.90 1.01
N ARG A 70 7.32 -25.05 0.83
CA ARG A 70 5.94 -25.30 1.29
C ARG A 70 5.01 -25.35 0.08
N PRO A 71 4.30 -26.46 -0.17
CA PRO A 71 3.34 -26.53 -1.25
C PRO A 71 2.00 -25.89 -0.86
N ASP A 72 1.41 -25.13 -1.78
CA ASP A 72 0.05 -24.60 -1.63
C ASP A 72 -1.01 -25.71 -1.88
N PHE A 73 -0.70 -26.64 -2.78
CA PHE A 73 -1.56 -27.77 -3.14
C PHE A 73 -0.74 -29.06 -3.29
N LEU A 74 -1.38 -30.20 -3.02
CA LEU A 74 -0.85 -31.53 -3.30
C LEU A 74 -1.73 -32.25 -4.32
N ALA A 75 -1.12 -32.99 -5.23
CA ALA A 75 -1.80 -33.91 -6.14
C ALA A 75 -0.93 -35.15 -6.33
N GLY A 76 -1.54 -36.32 -6.43
CA GLY A 76 -0.82 -37.58 -6.53
C GLY A 76 -1.37 -38.48 -7.61
N HIS A 77 -0.53 -39.01 -8.50
CA HIS A 77 -0.97 -39.94 -9.54
C HIS A 77 -1.07 -41.36 -8.96
N SER A 78 -2.30 -41.89 -8.86
CA SER A 78 -2.56 -43.21 -8.32
C SER A 78 -1.95 -43.43 -6.93
N ILE A 79 -0.88 -44.24 -6.80
CA ILE A 79 -0.24 -44.49 -5.50
C ILE A 79 0.25 -43.19 -4.83
N GLY A 80 0.63 -42.18 -5.63
CA GLY A 80 1.07 -40.89 -5.11
C GLY A 80 -0.03 -40.12 -4.37
N GLU A 81 -1.31 -40.45 -4.56
CA GLU A 81 -2.41 -39.81 -3.82
C GLU A 81 -2.43 -40.27 -2.35
N LEU A 82 -2.00 -41.51 -2.07
CA LEU A 82 -1.77 -42.00 -0.70
C LEU A 82 -0.59 -41.28 -0.04
N THR A 83 0.46 -40.96 -0.81
CA THR A 83 1.55 -40.10 -0.34
C THR A 83 1.05 -38.70 -0.01
N ALA A 84 0.29 -38.08 -0.92
CA ALA A 84 -0.30 -36.75 -0.73
C ALA A 84 -1.18 -36.70 0.54
N ALA A 85 -2.04 -37.70 0.73
CA ALA A 85 -2.85 -37.83 1.93
C ALA A 85 -2.01 -37.97 3.21
N HIS A 86 -0.92 -38.76 3.18
CA HIS A 86 -0.03 -38.88 4.32
C HIS A 86 0.66 -37.56 4.67
N VAL A 87 1.26 -36.87 3.69
CA VAL A 87 2.03 -35.64 3.95
C VAL A 87 1.13 -34.45 4.29
N ALA A 88 -0.11 -34.42 3.80
CA ALA A 88 -1.16 -33.49 4.23
C ALA A 88 -1.70 -33.79 5.64
N GLY A 89 -1.34 -34.94 6.23
CA GLY A 89 -1.74 -35.32 7.57
C GLY A 89 -3.02 -36.14 7.68
N VAL A 90 -3.66 -36.52 6.56
CA VAL A 90 -4.89 -37.34 6.55
C VAL A 90 -4.65 -38.72 7.14
N LEU A 91 -3.48 -39.30 6.89
CA LEU A 91 -3.08 -40.59 7.43
C LEU A 91 -1.76 -40.47 8.18
N SER A 92 -1.69 -41.05 9.39
CA SER A 92 -0.41 -41.25 10.06
C SER A 92 0.50 -42.16 9.22
N LEU A 93 1.83 -42.09 9.41
CA LEU A 93 2.77 -42.93 8.66
C LEU A 93 2.44 -44.42 8.81
N THR A 94 2.02 -44.84 10.00
CA THR A 94 1.60 -46.22 10.28
C THR A 94 0.38 -46.62 9.46
N HIS A 95 -0.67 -45.79 9.43
CA HIS A 95 -1.89 -46.09 8.70
C HIS A 95 -1.70 -46.01 7.18
N ALA A 96 -0.95 -45.01 6.69
CA ALA A 96 -0.59 -44.91 5.28
C ALA A 96 0.22 -46.14 4.82
N SER A 97 1.21 -46.57 5.59
CA SER A 97 2.01 -47.77 5.28
C SER A 97 1.16 -49.04 5.26
N ALA A 98 0.20 -49.19 6.19
CA ALA A 98 -0.72 -50.32 6.20
C ALA A 98 -1.62 -50.35 4.96
N LEU A 99 -2.15 -49.18 4.55
CA LEU A 99 -3.01 -49.06 3.37
C LEU A 99 -2.23 -49.32 2.07
N VAL A 100 -1.02 -48.77 1.95
CA VAL A 100 -0.12 -49.01 0.80
C VAL A 100 0.28 -50.48 0.70
N ALA A 101 0.65 -51.11 1.82
CA ALA A 101 0.99 -52.52 1.85
C ALA A 101 -0.20 -53.39 1.43
N ALA A 102 -1.39 -53.17 2.00
CA ALA A 102 -2.60 -53.89 1.64
C ALA A 102 -2.94 -53.71 0.15
N ARG A 103 -2.88 -52.47 -0.36
CA ARG A 103 -3.12 -52.16 -1.78
C ARG A 103 -2.19 -52.97 -2.68
N SER A 104 -0.89 -52.88 -2.43
CA SER A 104 0.13 -53.53 -3.26
C SER A 104 0.06 -55.05 -3.25
N GLN A 105 -0.22 -55.67 -2.10
CA GLN A 105 -0.32 -57.12 -1.95
C GLN A 105 -1.59 -57.69 -2.58
N LEU A 106 -2.73 -57.06 -2.31
CA LEU A 106 -4.01 -57.52 -2.86
C LEU A 106 -4.03 -57.38 -4.39
N MET A 107 -3.48 -56.28 -4.93
CA MET A 107 -3.32 -56.11 -6.38
C MET A 107 -2.40 -57.19 -6.99
N GLN A 108 -1.35 -57.60 -6.28
CA GLN A 108 -0.40 -58.62 -6.75
C GLN A 108 -0.96 -60.05 -6.72
N GLN A 109 -1.96 -60.32 -5.88
CA GLN A 109 -2.60 -61.63 -5.71
C GLN A 109 -3.71 -61.92 -6.73
N LEU A 110 -4.16 -60.90 -7.45
CA LEU A 110 -5.15 -61.07 -8.51
C LEU A 110 -4.61 -62.00 -9.61
N PRO A 111 -5.49 -62.68 -10.38
CA PRO A 111 -5.06 -63.49 -11.50
C PRO A 111 -4.31 -62.63 -12.53
N ALA A 112 -3.13 -63.08 -12.95
CA ALA A 112 -2.41 -62.45 -14.05
C ALA A 112 -3.25 -62.54 -15.34
N GLY A 113 -3.40 -61.41 -16.04
CA GLY A 113 -4.25 -61.30 -17.22
C GLY A 113 -4.70 -59.86 -17.47
N GLY A 114 -5.23 -59.60 -18.67
CA GLY A 114 -5.62 -58.27 -19.11
C GLY A 114 -4.47 -57.43 -19.67
N ALA A 115 -4.81 -56.27 -20.22
CA ALA A 115 -3.85 -55.34 -20.79
C ALA A 115 -4.16 -53.90 -20.37
N MET A 116 -3.11 -53.11 -20.14
CA MET A 116 -3.20 -51.65 -20.10
C MET A 116 -2.52 -51.07 -21.35
N ILE A 117 -3.24 -50.24 -22.10
CA ILE A 117 -2.75 -49.69 -23.36
C ILE A 117 -2.94 -48.18 -23.34
N ALA A 118 -1.85 -47.44 -23.50
CA ALA A 118 -1.89 -46.01 -23.76
C ALA A 118 -2.29 -45.78 -25.22
N VAL A 119 -3.29 -44.94 -25.45
CA VAL A 119 -3.88 -44.62 -26.75
C VAL A 119 -3.82 -43.11 -26.94
N GLN A 120 -3.36 -42.69 -28.12
CA GLN A 120 -3.38 -41.28 -28.52
C GLN A 120 -4.80 -40.86 -28.94
N ALA A 121 -5.67 -40.64 -27.95
CA ALA A 121 -7.07 -40.28 -28.10
C ALA A 121 -7.55 -39.46 -26.89
N SER A 122 -8.69 -38.80 -27.02
CA SER A 122 -9.40 -38.11 -25.93
C SER A 122 -10.40 -39.03 -25.22
N GLU A 123 -10.88 -38.62 -24.03
CA GLU A 123 -11.92 -39.34 -23.29
C GLU A 123 -13.19 -39.53 -24.13
N ASP A 124 -13.61 -38.48 -24.85
CA ASP A 124 -14.81 -38.49 -25.70
C ASP A 124 -14.71 -39.47 -26.88
N GLU A 125 -13.51 -39.67 -27.43
CA GLU A 125 -13.26 -40.62 -28.52
C GLU A 125 -13.25 -42.08 -28.02
N VAL A 126 -12.78 -42.31 -26.79
CA VAL A 126 -12.61 -43.65 -26.21
C VAL A 126 -13.90 -44.15 -25.54
N THR A 127 -14.63 -43.26 -24.85
CA THR A 127 -15.83 -43.60 -24.05
C THR A 127 -16.88 -44.40 -24.84
N PRO A 128 -17.22 -44.07 -26.10
CA PRO A 128 -18.20 -44.82 -26.88
C PRO A 128 -17.75 -46.25 -27.25
N LEU A 129 -16.46 -46.56 -27.12
CA LEU A 129 -15.86 -47.85 -27.47
C LEU A 129 -15.66 -48.75 -26.25
N LEU A 130 -15.92 -48.24 -25.03
CA LEU A 130 -15.77 -48.99 -23.79
C LEU A 130 -16.88 -50.04 -23.65
N THR A 131 -16.55 -51.13 -22.96
CA THR A 131 -17.49 -52.22 -22.64
C THR A 131 -17.36 -52.55 -21.16
N GLU A 132 -18.21 -53.43 -20.63
CA GLU A 132 -18.05 -53.94 -19.26
C GLU A 132 -16.70 -54.65 -19.02
N ARG A 133 -16.00 -55.04 -20.11
CA ARG A 133 -14.70 -55.74 -20.08
C ARG A 133 -13.49 -54.79 -20.10
N VAL A 134 -13.67 -53.51 -20.45
CA VAL A 134 -12.58 -52.52 -20.61
C VAL A 134 -13.04 -51.14 -20.14
N SER A 135 -12.29 -50.53 -19.23
CA SER A 135 -12.52 -49.16 -18.75
C SER A 135 -11.33 -48.25 -19.06
N ILE A 136 -11.53 -46.94 -18.89
CA ILE A 136 -10.42 -46.01 -18.79
C ILE A 136 -9.76 -46.20 -17.43
N ALA A 137 -8.44 -46.38 -17.42
CA ALA A 137 -7.63 -46.46 -16.22
C ALA A 137 -7.00 -45.11 -15.85
N ALA A 138 -6.67 -44.28 -16.83
CA ALA A 138 -6.13 -42.95 -16.60
C ALA A 138 -6.38 -41.99 -17.76
N LEU A 139 -6.70 -40.75 -17.41
CA LEU A 139 -6.70 -39.58 -18.30
C LEU A 139 -5.40 -38.81 -18.03
N ASN A 140 -4.36 -39.11 -18.80
CA ASN A 140 -3.01 -38.57 -18.56
C ASN A 140 -2.75 -37.25 -19.30
N GLY A 141 -3.59 -36.92 -20.28
CA GLY A 141 -3.50 -35.71 -21.10
C GLY A 141 -4.68 -35.63 -22.08
N PRO A 142 -4.87 -34.49 -22.78
CA PRO A 142 -6.03 -34.27 -23.64
C PRO A 142 -6.13 -35.25 -24.81
N THR A 143 -5.00 -35.80 -25.24
CA THR A 143 -4.92 -36.86 -26.27
C THR A 143 -4.12 -38.06 -25.76
N SER A 144 -4.12 -38.32 -24.46
CA SER A 144 -3.34 -39.38 -23.82
C SER A 144 -4.19 -40.10 -22.79
N VAL A 145 -4.86 -41.17 -23.23
CA VAL A 145 -5.75 -42.00 -22.41
C VAL A 145 -5.16 -43.39 -22.25
N VAL A 146 -5.27 -43.98 -21.07
CA VAL A 146 -4.93 -45.38 -20.83
C VAL A 146 -6.21 -46.17 -20.65
N ILE A 147 -6.43 -47.17 -21.49
CA ILE A 147 -7.50 -48.16 -21.33
C ILE A 147 -6.96 -49.40 -20.64
N ALA A 148 -7.78 -50.06 -19.83
CA ALA A 148 -7.42 -51.26 -19.09
C ALA A 148 -8.59 -52.23 -18.99
N GLY A 149 -8.31 -53.52 -19.15
CA GLY A 149 -9.30 -54.59 -19.00
C GLY A 149 -8.86 -55.86 -19.69
N ASP A 150 -9.82 -56.61 -20.23
CA ASP A 150 -9.54 -57.83 -20.99
C ASP A 150 -8.65 -57.56 -22.20
N GLU A 151 -7.66 -58.44 -22.41
CA GLU A 151 -6.59 -58.22 -23.39
C GLU A 151 -7.09 -58.14 -24.83
N ASP A 152 -8.00 -59.04 -25.23
CA ASP A 152 -8.60 -59.07 -26.57
C ASP A 152 -9.39 -57.78 -26.86
N ALA A 153 -10.23 -57.35 -25.91
CA ALA A 153 -11.07 -56.18 -26.05
C ALA A 153 -10.25 -54.86 -26.04
N ALA A 154 -9.22 -54.77 -25.18
CA ALA A 154 -8.34 -53.59 -25.16
C ALA A 154 -7.51 -53.49 -26.45
N LEU A 155 -7.03 -54.61 -26.99
CA LEU A 155 -6.30 -54.65 -28.26
C LEU A 155 -7.19 -54.28 -29.46
N GLU A 156 -8.47 -54.65 -29.46
CA GLU A 156 -9.42 -54.26 -30.50
C GLU A 156 -9.62 -52.74 -30.54
N ILE A 157 -9.85 -52.12 -29.37
CA ILE A 157 -9.96 -50.66 -29.26
C ILE A 157 -8.65 -50.00 -29.74
N ALA A 158 -7.50 -50.47 -29.30
CA ALA A 158 -6.20 -49.94 -29.72
C ALA A 158 -5.97 -50.06 -31.23
N ALA A 159 -6.29 -51.20 -31.83
CA ALA A 159 -6.15 -51.43 -33.28
C ALA A 159 -7.04 -50.48 -34.09
N SER A 160 -8.22 -50.12 -33.59
CA SER A 160 -9.12 -49.15 -34.25
C SER A 160 -8.49 -47.75 -34.36
N PHE A 161 -7.69 -47.33 -33.37
CA PHE A 161 -6.96 -46.07 -33.38
C PHE A 161 -5.67 -46.15 -34.22
N GLU A 162 -4.96 -47.29 -34.20
CA GLU A 162 -3.82 -47.53 -35.08
C GLU A 162 -4.22 -47.45 -36.56
N ALA A 163 -5.39 -48.00 -36.93
CA ALA A 163 -5.93 -47.91 -38.28
C ALA A 163 -6.21 -46.46 -38.73
N GLN A 164 -6.42 -45.55 -37.77
CA GLN A 164 -6.59 -44.11 -38.00
C GLN A 164 -5.25 -43.34 -37.96
N GLY A 165 -4.11 -44.05 -37.85
CA GLY A 165 -2.77 -43.46 -37.77
C GLY A 165 -2.40 -42.89 -36.40
N ARG A 166 -3.13 -43.24 -35.34
CA ARG A 166 -2.85 -42.80 -33.96
C ARG A 166 -1.86 -43.75 -33.27
N LYS A 167 -1.04 -43.22 -32.36
CA LYS A 167 -0.07 -44.02 -31.60
C LYS A 167 -0.77 -44.79 -30.47
N THR A 168 -0.35 -46.03 -30.29
CA THR A 168 -0.73 -46.91 -29.17
C THR A 168 0.52 -47.51 -28.56
N LYS A 169 0.49 -47.79 -27.25
CA LYS A 169 1.59 -48.45 -26.55
C LYS A 169 1.05 -49.31 -25.42
N ARG A 170 1.31 -50.62 -25.50
CA ARG A 170 1.06 -51.52 -24.37
C ARG A 170 2.01 -51.17 -23.22
N LEU A 171 1.47 -51.00 -22.02
CA LEU A 171 2.23 -50.73 -20.81
C LEU A 171 2.77 -52.04 -20.23
N THR A 172 4.01 -51.99 -19.72
CA THR A 172 4.64 -53.13 -19.05
C THR A 172 4.13 -53.20 -17.61
N VAL A 173 2.98 -53.83 -17.43
CA VAL A 173 2.33 -54.02 -16.12
C VAL A 173 1.90 -55.47 -15.97
N SER A 174 1.80 -55.93 -14.72
CA SER A 174 1.40 -57.30 -14.39
C SER A 174 -0.11 -57.53 -14.48
N HIS A 175 -0.92 -56.48 -14.32
CA HIS A 175 -2.39 -56.55 -14.29
C HIS A 175 -3.03 -55.29 -14.89
N ALA A 176 -4.30 -55.39 -15.28
CA ALA A 176 -5.12 -54.27 -15.73
C ALA A 176 -5.64 -53.43 -14.54
N PHE A 177 -4.81 -52.54 -13.98
CA PHE A 177 -5.20 -51.66 -12.86
C PHE A 177 -6.27 -50.63 -13.24
N HIS A 178 -7.00 -50.12 -12.25
CA HIS A 178 -8.10 -49.16 -12.43
C HIS A 178 -9.16 -49.65 -13.43
N SER A 179 -9.50 -50.93 -13.31
CA SER A 179 -10.43 -51.63 -14.20
C SER A 179 -11.25 -52.68 -13.45
N PRO A 180 -12.26 -53.31 -14.08
CA PRO A 180 -13.03 -54.42 -13.48
C PRO A 180 -12.16 -55.55 -12.91
N HIS A 181 -10.92 -55.69 -13.39
CA HIS A 181 -9.98 -56.68 -12.83
C HIS A 181 -9.61 -56.40 -11.36
N MET A 182 -9.84 -55.19 -10.85
CA MET A 182 -9.64 -54.87 -9.43
C MET A 182 -10.80 -55.32 -8.53
N ASP A 183 -11.96 -55.71 -9.09
CA ASP A 183 -13.16 -56.05 -8.32
C ASP A 183 -12.91 -57.18 -7.31
N GLY A 184 -12.05 -58.14 -7.67
CA GLY A 184 -11.67 -59.28 -6.83
C GLY A 184 -10.92 -58.93 -5.54
N MET A 185 -10.39 -57.70 -5.41
CA MET A 185 -9.68 -57.26 -4.20
C MET A 185 -10.44 -56.23 -3.35
N LEU A 186 -11.52 -55.62 -3.85
CA LEU A 186 -12.13 -54.43 -3.24
C LEU A 186 -12.64 -54.68 -1.83
N GLU A 187 -13.26 -55.84 -1.58
CA GLU A 187 -13.79 -56.19 -0.26
C GLU A 187 -12.69 -56.38 0.78
N ASN A 188 -11.60 -57.07 0.42
CA ASN A 188 -10.47 -57.24 1.33
C ASN A 188 -9.75 -55.91 1.59
N PHE A 189 -9.70 -55.03 0.58
CA PHE A 189 -9.10 -53.71 0.71
C PHE A 189 -9.96 -52.79 1.60
N ARG A 190 -11.29 -52.83 1.44
CA ARG A 190 -12.28 -52.15 2.28
C ARG A 190 -12.10 -52.51 3.76
N GLN A 191 -11.98 -53.79 4.09
CA GLN A 191 -11.78 -54.25 5.47
C GLN A 191 -10.52 -53.70 6.12
N VAL A 192 -9.47 -53.41 5.33
CA VAL A 192 -8.28 -52.70 5.83
C VAL A 192 -8.58 -51.22 6.02
N ALA A 193 -9.16 -50.57 5.01
CA ALA A 193 -9.47 -49.14 5.03
C ALA A 193 -10.42 -48.74 6.18
N GLU A 194 -11.38 -49.58 6.54
CA GLU A 194 -12.32 -49.37 7.67
C GLU A 194 -11.67 -49.42 9.05
N ARG A 195 -10.45 -49.97 9.15
CA ARG A 195 -9.72 -50.09 10.43
C ARG A 195 -8.73 -48.95 10.65
N LEU A 196 -8.58 -48.04 9.69
CA LEU A 196 -7.66 -46.92 9.76
C LEU A 196 -8.33 -45.70 10.37
N THR A 197 -7.52 -44.86 11.01
CA THR A 197 -7.95 -43.52 11.44
C THR A 197 -7.50 -42.50 10.41
N TYR A 198 -8.44 -41.65 10.01
CA TYR A 198 -8.25 -40.54 9.09
C TYR A 198 -8.42 -39.21 9.83
N GLU A 199 -7.67 -38.20 9.39
CA GLU A 199 -7.74 -36.82 9.89
C GLU A 199 -8.04 -35.86 8.73
N ALA A 200 -8.52 -34.66 9.05
CA ALA A 200 -8.73 -33.64 8.02
C ALA A 200 -7.37 -33.21 7.40
N PRO A 201 -7.32 -32.98 6.07
CA PRO A 201 -6.10 -32.54 5.40
C PRO A 201 -5.68 -31.14 5.88
N LYS A 202 -4.39 -30.96 6.18
CA LYS A 202 -3.79 -29.66 6.56
C LYS A 202 -3.25 -28.88 5.36
N ILE A 203 -3.05 -29.57 4.25
CA ILE A 203 -2.64 -29.00 2.96
C ILE A 203 -3.72 -29.45 1.95
N PRO A 204 -4.32 -28.54 1.18
CA PRO A 204 -5.32 -28.89 0.18
C PRO A 204 -4.84 -29.97 -0.79
N ILE A 205 -5.68 -30.97 -1.07
CA ILE A 205 -5.39 -32.05 -2.01
C ILE A 205 -6.33 -31.94 -3.21
N VAL A 206 -5.77 -31.88 -4.41
CA VAL A 206 -6.52 -32.10 -5.66
C VAL A 206 -6.52 -33.60 -5.93
N SER A 207 -7.68 -34.23 -5.75
CA SER A 207 -7.83 -35.66 -5.94
C SER A 207 -7.85 -36.01 -7.42
N ASN A 208 -7.05 -36.99 -7.82
CA ASN A 208 -7.09 -37.54 -9.17
C ASN A 208 -8.16 -38.63 -9.30
N LEU A 209 -8.97 -38.88 -8.28
CA LEU A 209 -10.22 -39.63 -8.42
C LEU A 209 -11.33 -38.74 -8.99
N THR A 210 -11.48 -37.53 -8.43
CA THR A 210 -12.60 -36.61 -8.75
C THR A 210 -12.21 -35.50 -9.73
N GLY A 211 -10.92 -35.17 -9.87
CA GLY A 211 -10.46 -34.00 -10.62
C GLY A 211 -10.75 -32.66 -9.93
N ALA A 212 -11.06 -32.69 -8.63
CA ALA A 212 -11.40 -31.53 -7.82
C ALA A 212 -10.59 -31.48 -6.52
N ILE A 213 -10.60 -30.34 -5.84
CA ILE A 213 -10.12 -30.27 -4.45
C ILE A 213 -11.07 -31.12 -3.60
N VAL A 214 -10.51 -32.14 -2.93
CA VAL A 214 -11.30 -33.11 -2.17
C VAL A 214 -11.62 -32.58 -0.78
N SER A 215 -12.87 -32.75 -0.34
CA SER A 215 -13.29 -32.32 1.00
C SER A 215 -12.78 -33.29 2.07
N ALA A 216 -12.68 -32.80 3.31
CA ALA A 216 -12.33 -33.63 4.46
C ALA A 216 -13.32 -34.80 4.62
N ASP A 217 -14.62 -34.54 4.44
CA ASP A 217 -15.68 -35.55 4.56
C ASP A 217 -15.57 -36.67 3.52
N GLU A 218 -15.03 -36.38 2.33
CA GLU A 218 -14.88 -37.38 1.28
C GLU A 218 -13.59 -38.21 1.47
N ILE A 219 -12.43 -37.58 1.61
CA ILE A 219 -11.12 -38.28 1.66
C ILE A 219 -10.91 -39.09 2.96
N THR A 220 -11.64 -38.77 4.02
CA THR A 220 -11.57 -39.46 5.32
C THR A 220 -12.47 -40.71 5.38
N THR A 221 -13.06 -41.14 4.26
CA THR A 221 -13.90 -42.33 4.19
C THR A 221 -13.15 -43.54 3.62
N PRO A 222 -13.39 -44.76 4.15
CA PRO A 222 -12.90 -45.99 3.53
C PRO A 222 -13.38 -46.16 2.08
N ASP A 223 -14.61 -45.72 1.78
CA ASP A 223 -15.22 -45.79 0.45
C ASP A 223 -14.42 -45.03 -0.60
N PHE A 224 -13.90 -43.84 -0.26
CA PHE A 224 -13.04 -43.08 -1.15
C PHE A 224 -11.83 -43.89 -1.62
N TRP A 225 -11.14 -44.57 -0.71
CA TRP A 225 -9.95 -45.35 -1.03
C TRP A 225 -10.27 -46.62 -1.85
N VAL A 226 -11.42 -47.25 -1.59
CA VAL A 226 -11.91 -48.39 -2.38
C VAL A 226 -12.26 -47.97 -3.81
N ARG A 227 -12.87 -46.79 -3.98
CA ARG A 227 -13.10 -46.18 -5.30
C ARG A 227 -11.79 -45.84 -5.98
N HIS A 228 -10.85 -45.21 -5.27
CA HIS A 228 -9.55 -44.78 -5.79
C HIS A 228 -8.67 -45.92 -6.35
N VAL A 229 -8.80 -47.16 -5.86
CA VAL A 229 -8.06 -48.31 -6.44
C VAL A 229 -8.73 -48.88 -7.72
N ARG A 230 -10.02 -48.57 -7.94
CA ARG A 230 -10.85 -49.17 -8.99
C ARG A 230 -11.16 -48.21 -10.14
N GLU A 231 -11.46 -46.96 -9.84
CA GLU A 231 -11.89 -45.92 -10.79
C GLU A 231 -10.69 -45.26 -11.50
N ALA A 232 -10.96 -44.54 -12.59
CA ALA A 232 -9.93 -43.94 -13.43
C ALA A 232 -9.16 -42.83 -12.71
N VAL A 233 -7.85 -42.74 -12.97
CA VAL A 233 -7.02 -41.61 -12.54
C VAL A 233 -7.23 -40.41 -13.48
N ARG A 234 -7.95 -39.39 -13.01
CA ARG A 234 -8.27 -38.14 -13.72
C ARG A 234 -7.15 -37.09 -13.62
N PHE A 235 -5.92 -37.48 -13.98
CA PHE A 235 -4.73 -36.61 -13.88
C PHE A 235 -4.84 -35.33 -14.72
N LEU A 236 -5.40 -35.43 -15.93
CA LEU A 236 -5.70 -34.27 -16.79
C LEU A 236 -6.54 -33.23 -16.05
N ASP A 237 -7.61 -33.68 -15.40
CA ASP A 237 -8.54 -32.79 -14.70
C ASP A 237 -7.91 -32.21 -13.44
N GLY A 238 -7.13 -33.02 -12.70
CA GLY A 238 -6.36 -32.54 -11.55
C GLY A 238 -5.36 -31.44 -11.93
N VAL A 239 -4.61 -31.59 -13.03
CA VAL A 239 -3.67 -30.56 -13.50
C VAL A 239 -4.40 -29.31 -14.00
N ARG A 240 -5.53 -29.45 -14.69
CA ARG A 240 -6.36 -28.31 -15.11
C ARG A 240 -6.96 -27.57 -13.92
N ARG A 241 -7.40 -28.29 -12.90
CA ARG A 241 -7.88 -27.71 -11.65
C ARG A 241 -6.77 -26.90 -10.96
N LEU A 242 -5.53 -27.41 -10.94
CA LEU A 242 -4.38 -26.67 -10.42
C LEU A 242 -4.07 -25.42 -11.29
N GLU A 243 -4.18 -25.51 -12.62
CA GLU A 243 -4.07 -24.36 -13.53
C GLU A 243 -5.14 -23.28 -13.25
N ASP A 244 -6.40 -23.70 -13.01
CA ASP A 244 -7.52 -22.82 -12.69
C ASP A 244 -7.28 -22.05 -11.37
N HIS A 245 -6.64 -22.70 -10.38
CA HIS A 245 -6.23 -22.09 -9.11
C HIS A 245 -4.91 -21.30 -9.20
N GLY A 246 -4.40 -21.06 -10.41
CA GLY A 246 -3.24 -20.19 -10.63
C GLY A 246 -1.88 -20.86 -10.38
N VAL A 247 -1.82 -22.18 -10.19
CA VAL A 247 -0.55 -22.89 -9.99
C VAL A 247 0.30 -22.83 -11.26
N THR A 248 1.50 -22.27 -11.15
CA THR A 248 2.44 -22.11 -12.29
C THR A 248 3.74 -22.89 -12.14
N THR A 249 4.06 -23.38 -10.95
CA THR A 249 5.27 -24.16 -10.66
C THR A 249 4.88 -25.50 -10.05
N PHE A 250 5.14 -26.58 -10.77
CA PHE A 250 4.85 -27.95 -10.35
C PHE A 250 6.17 -28.63 -9.97
N VAL A 251 6.29 -29.10 -8.74
CA VAL A 251 7.46 -29.87 -8.28
C VAL A 251 7.06 -31.33 -8.17
N GLU A 252 7.63 -32.18 -9.02
CA GLU A 252 7.36 -33.62 -8.99
C GLU A 252 8.34 -34.33 -8.06
N LEU A 253 7.80 -34.86 -6.96
CA LEU A 253 8.57 -35.61 -5.96
C LEU A 253 8.55 -37.10 -6.27
N GLY A 254 9.06 -37.50 -7.44
CA GLY A 254 9.10 -38.90 -7.88
C GLY A 254 10.48 -39.32 -8.40
N PRO A 255 10.68 -40.59 -8.80
CA PRO A 255 11.99 -41.14 -9.14
C PRO A 255 12.57 -40.74 -10.52
N ASP A 256 11.80 -40.12 -11.42
CA ASP A 256 12.27 -39.83 -12.80
C ASP A 256 11.75 -38.53 -13.45
N GLY A 257 10.49 -38.12 -13.26
CA GLY A 257 9.98 -36.91 -13.91
C GLY A 257 8.90 -37.13 -14.97
N VAL A 258 8.19 -38.26 -14.89
CA VAL A 258 7.17 -38.66 -15.86
C VAL A 258 5.94 -37.75 -15.75
N LEU A 259 5.53 -37.41 -14.53
CA LEU A 259 4.35 -36.57 -14.31
C LEU A 259 4.57 -35.14 -14.81
N SER A 260 5.80 -34.64 -14.73
CA SER A 260 6.22 -33.34 -15.25
C SER A 260 6.06 -33.26 -16.76
N ALA A 261 6.36 -34.34 -17.48
CA ALA A 261 6.16 -34.40 -18.92
C ALA A 261 4.67 -34.50 -19.29
N MET A 262 3.90 -35.28 -18.53
CA MET A 262 2.45 -35.40 -18.75
C MET A 262 1.71 -34.09 -18.43
N ALA A 263 2.04 -33.44 -17.31
CA ALA A 263 1.39 -32.21 -16.90
C ALA A 263 1.64 -31.04 -17.86
N GLN A 264 2.78 -31.03 -18.57
CA GLN A 264 3.04 -30.09 -19.67
C GLN A 264 2.02 -30.19 -20.80
N GLU A 265 1.48 -31.38 -21.06
CA GLU A 265 0.47 -31.61 -22.10
C GLU A 265 -0.95 -31.30 -21.60
N CYS A 266 -1.18 -31.27 -20.28
CA CYS A 266 -2.49 -31.03 -19.67
C CYS A 266 -2.86 -29.54 -19.62
N VAL A 267 -1.87 -28.68 -19.37
CA VAL A 267 -2.10 -27.22 -19.22
C VAL A 267 -2.49 -26.60 -20.56
N THR A 268 -3.44 -25.67 -20.51
CA THR A 268 -4.04 -25.05 -21.71
C THR A 268 -3.38 -23.73 -22.10
N GLY A 269 -2.62 -23.11 -21.20
CA GLY A 269 -1.71 -22.02 -21.56
C GLY A 269 -2.43 -20.73 -21.93
N GLY A 270 -3.40 -20.29 -21.12
CA GLY A 270 -4.03 -18.97 -21.25
C GLY A 270 -2.98 -17.89 -21.57
N ARG A 271 -3.27 -17.03 -22.56
CA ARG A 271 -2.34 -16.28 -23.47
C ARG A 271 -1.09 -15.56 -22.91
N ASN A 272 -0.73 -15.64 -21.62
CA ASN A 272 0.47 -15.03 -21.04
C ASN A 272 1.05 -15.74 -19.78
N ARG A 273 0.72 -17.02 -19.51
CA ARG A 273 1.25 -17.76 -18.33
C ARG A 273 2.42 -18.69 -18.69
N THR A 274 3.51 -18.64 -17.91
CA THR A 274 4.70 -19.50 -18.10
C THR A 274 4.77 -20.57 -17.01
N PHE A 275 4.60 -21.84 -17.37
CA PHE A 275 4.67 -22.95 -16.43
C PHE A 275 6.11 -23.45 -16.20
N ALA A 276 6.35 -24.08 -15.05
CA ALA A 276 7.57 -24.82 -14.74
C ALA A 276 7.19 -26.20 -14.17
N PHE A 277 7.85 -27.24 -14.66
CA PHE A 277 7.65 -28.61 -14.21
C PHE A 277 9.02 -29.18 -13.80
N LEU A 278 9.18 -29.37 -12.50
CA LEU A 278 10.46 -29.49 -11.82
C LEU A 278 10.56 -30.88 -11.17
N PRO A 279 11.08 -31.89 -11.89
CA PRO A 279 11.25 -33.21 -11.31
C PRO A 279 12.43 -33.24 -10.36
N ALA A 280 12.20 -33.72 -9.14
CA ALA A 280 13.20 -33.84 -8.09
C ALA A 280 14.32 -34.81 -8.47
N LEU A 281 13.97 -35.90 -9.17
CA LEU A 281 14.91 -36.91 -9.67
C LEU A 281 14.69 -37.14 -11.16
N ARG A 282 15.74 -37.59 -11.86
CA ARG A 282 15.71 -38.05 -13.25
C ARG A 282 16.62 -39.25 -13.42
N SER A 283 16.15 -40.27 -14.11
CA SER A 283 16.91 -41.47 -14.44
C SER A 283 18.15 -41.10 -15.26
N GLY A 284 19.28 -41.75 -14.94
CA GLY A 284 20.56 -41.51 -15.58
C GLY A 284 21.22 -40.16 -15.24
N ARG A 285 20.74 -39.42 -14.24
CA ARG A 285 21.37 -38.18 -13.73
C ARG A 285 21.73 -38.30 -12.26
N PRO A 286 22.78 -37.61 -11.77
CA PRO A 286 23.08 -37.55 -10.35
C PRO A 286 21.91 -36.96 -9.56
N GLU A 287 21.46 -37.65 -8.52
CA GLU A 287 20.24 -37.36 -7.77
C GLU A 287 20.35 -36.00 -7.06
N ALA A 288 21.43 -35.76 -6.30
CA ALA A 288 21.62 -34.53 -5.54
C ALA A 288 21.74 -33.31 -6.48
N ARG A 289 22.38 -33.49 -7.63
CA ARG A 289 22.47 -32.43 -8.66
C ARG A 289 21.11 -32.14 -9.28
N THR A 290 20.31 -33.17 -9.55
CA THR A 290 18.99 -33.00 -10.17
C THR A 290 18.04 -32.28 -9.21
N LEU A 291 18.06 -32.64 -7.93
CA LEU A 291 17.29 -31.98 -6.88
C LEU A 291 17.74 -30.53 -6.67
N GLY A 292 19.05 -30.27 -6.57
CA GLY A 292 19.58 -28.92 -6.49
C GLY A 292 19.22 -28.05 -7.70
N HIS A 293 19.16 -28.64 -8.90
CA HIS A 293 18.71 -27.96 -10.11
C HIS A 293 17.21 -27.63 -10.05
N ALA A 294 16.37 -28.54 -9.57
CA ALA A 294 14.94 -28.31 -9.37
C ALA A 294 14.70 -27.16 -8.39
N LEU A 295 15.40 -27.13 -7.25
CA LEU A 295 15.31 -26.05 -6.25
C LEU A 295 15.80 -24.71 -6.79
N ALA A 296 16.91 -24.69 -7.55
CA ALA A 296 17.40 -23.48 -8.19
C ALA A 296 16.38 -22.93 -9.22
N GLN A 297 15.73 -23.82 -9.99
CA GLN A 297 14.67 -23.41 -10.92
C GLN A 297 13.42 -22.90 -10.20
N ALA A 298 13.04 -23.49 -9.06
CA ALA A 298 11.96 -23.00 -8.22
C ALA A 298 12.27 -21.59 -7.67
N GLN A 299 13.49 -21.38 -7.16
CA GLN A 299 13.98 -20.07 -6.68
C GLN A 299 13.95 -19.00 -7.78
N VAL A 300 14.40 -19.31 -8.99
CA VAL A 300 14.37 -18.38 -10.14
C VAL A 300 12.93 -18.01 -10.54
N ARG A 301 11.95 -18.84 -10.19
CA ARG A 301 10.52 -18.59 -10.42
C ARG A 301 9.82 -17.92 -9.22
N GLY A 302 10.56 -17.53 -8.18
CA GLY A 302 10.04 -16.81 -7.03
C GLY A 302 9.57 -17.71 -5.87
N VAL A 303 9.78 -19.03 -5.96
CA VAL A 303 9.48 -19.94 -4.84
C VAL A 303 10.61 -19.82 -3.82
N PRO A 304 10.33 -19.45 -2.55
CA PRO A 304 11.38 -19.28 -1.55
C PRO A 304 12.03 -20.63 -1.19
N VAL A 305 13.37 -20.67 -1.22
CA VAL A 305 14.17 -21.81 -0.74
C VAL A 305 15.14 -21.30 0.32
N ASP A 306 15.21 -22.01 1.46
CA ASP A 306 16.18 -21.72 2.51
C ASP A 306 17.55 -22.28 2.14
N TRP A 307 18.30 -21.47 1.39
CA TRP A 307 19.67 -21.78 1.01
C TRP A 307 20.64 -21.84 2.21
N ALA A 308 20.32 -21.20 3.33
CA ALA A 308 21.16 -21.28 4.53
C ALA A 308 21.10 -22.69 5.12
N THR A 309 19.89 -23.26 5.24
CA THR A 309 19.72 -24.65 5.68
C THR A 309 20.24 -25.65 4.65
N TYR A 310 20.03 -25.41 3.35
CA TYR A 310 20.60 -26.27 2.28
C TYR A 310 22.13 -26.38 2.33
N TYR A 311 22.82 -25.27 2.61
CA TYR A 311 24.28 -25.22 2.69
C TYR A 311 24.86 -25.43 4.10
N ALA A 312 24.02 -25.67 5.11
CA ALA A 312 24.46 -25.86 6.48
C ALA A 312 25.50 -26.98 6.59
N GLY A 313 26.59 -26.73 7.31
CA GLY A 313 27.66 -27.72 7.53
C GLY A 313 28.58 -27.99 6.32
N THR A 314 28.31 -27.40 5.15
CA THR A 314 29.14 -27.60 3.93
C THR A 314 30.37 -26.67 3.88
N GLY A 315 30.41 -25.64 4.73
CA GLY A 315 31.42 -24.59 4.68
C GLY A 315 31.26 -23.64 3.48
N ALA A 316 30.18 -23.76 2.71
CA ALA A 316 29.86 -22.85 1.62
C ALA A 316 29.67 -21.43 2.17
N ARG A 317 30.31 -20.47 1.51
CA ARG A 317 30.14 -19.04 1.80
C ARG A 317 29.26 -18.45 0.71
N ARG A 318 28.23 -17.71 1.11
CA ARG A 318 27.47 -16.90 0.18
C ARG A 318 28.38 -15.76 -0.27
N VAL A 319 28.72 -15.75 -1.54
CA VAL A 319 29.50 -14.71 -2.18
C VAL A 319 28.53 -13.96 -3.08
N GLU A 320 28.46 -12.64 -2.96
CA GLU A 320 27.76 -11.85 -3.97
C GLU A 320 28.53 -11.97 -5.28
N LEU A 321 27.91 -12.63 -6.26
CA LEU A 321 28.42 -12.59 -7.62
C LEU A 321 27.96 -11.27 -8.24
N PRO A 322 28.81 -10.58 -9.02
CA PRO A 322 28.38 -9.44 -9.81
C PRO A 322 27.26 -9.90 -10.74
N THR A 323 26.03 -9.48 -10.46
CA THR A 323 24.92 -9.78 -11.35
C THR A 323 24.98 -8.83 -12.53
N TYR A 324 25.04 -9.42 -13.72
CA TYR A 324 24.90 -8.74 -15.00
C TYR A 324 23.61 -7.89 -15.00
N ALA A 325 23.71 -6.62 -15.39
CA ALA A 325 22.65 -5.60 -15.31
C ALA A 325 21.35 -5.87 -16.10
N PHE A 326 21.25 -7.03 -16.77
CA PHE A 326 20.06 -7.47 -17.51
C PHE A 326 19.60 -8.88 -17.15
N GLN A 327 19.95 -9.40 -15.96
CA GLN A 327 19.36 -10.65 -15.49
C GLN A 327 17.88 -10.42 -15.15
N ARG A 328 17.04 -10.84 -16.08
CA ARG A 328 15.59 -10.63 -16.14
C ARG A 328 14.90 -10.84 -14.78
N GLN A 329 14.62 -9.76 -14.07
CA GLN A 329 13.50 -9.69 -13.16
C GLN A 329 12.31 -9.07 -13.89
N ARG A 330 11.15 -9.67 -13.71
CA ARG A 330 9.91 -9.24 -14.35
C ARG A 330 9.37 -8.02 -13.59
N TYR A 331 9.48 -6.86 -14.20
CA TYR A 331 8.80 -5.63 -13.75
C TYR A 331 7.71 -5.30 -14.79
N TRP A 332 6.60 -6.05 -14.71
CA TRP A 332 5.35 -5.73 -15.40
C TRP A 332 4.22 -5.99 -14.40
N PRO A 333 3.18 -5.13 -14.31
CA PRO A 333 2.11 -5.25 -13.34
C PRO A 333 1.52 -6.66 -13.35
N ALA A 334 1.56 -7.32 -12.19
CA ALA A 334 0.64 -8.39 -11.92
C ALA A 334 -0.76 -7.77 -11.82
N ASN A 335 -1.73 -8.36 -12.48
CA ASN A 335 -3.13 -7.97 -12.40
C ASN A 335 -3.53 -7.83 -10.91
N PRO A 336 -4.07 -6.68 -10.46
CA PRO A 336 -4.45 -6.43 -9.06
C PRO A 336 -5.58 -7.34 -8.53
N PHE A 337 -6.03 -8.32 -9.32
CA PHE A 337 -7.07 -9.29 -8.95
C PHE A 337 -6.56 -10.73 -8.75
N SER A 338 -5.27 -10.97 -8.46
CA SER A 338 -4.79 -12.37 -8.37
C SER A 338 -3.72 -12.68 -7.31
N TYR A 339 -3.54 -11.85 -6.29
CA TYR A 339 -2.84 -12.24 -5.06
C TYR A 339 -3.49 -11.59 -3.83
N GLY A 340 -4.70 -12.05 -3.54
CA GLY A 340 -5.25 -12.23 -2.20
C GLY A 340 -5.80 -13.66 -2.14
N PRO A 341 -6.11 -14.22 -0.97
CA PRO A 341 -6.99 -15.39 -0.93
C PRO A 341 -8.22 -15.09 -1.78
N ASP A 342 -8.73 -16.10 -2.49
CA ASP A 342 -10.03 -16.05 -3.15
C ASP A 342 -11.03 -15.35 -2.19
N PRO A 343 -11.88 -14.40 -2.62
CA PRO A 343 -12.97 -13.90 -1.79
C PRO A 343 -13.82 -15.01 -1.16
N ALA A 344 -13.73 -16.24 -1.69
CA ALA A 344 -14.32 -17.45 -1.12
C ALA A 344 -13.59 -18.03 0.12
N GLU A 345 -12.31 -17.73 0.37
CA GLU A 345 -11.55 -18.29 1.52
C GLU A 345 -11.38 -17.32 2.70
N ALA A 346 -11.59 -16.01 2.50
CA ALA A 346 -11.75 -15.06 3.61
C ALA A 346 -13.13 -15.15 4.30
N GLU A 347 -14.12 -15.80 3.66
CA GLU A 347 -15.43 -16.11 4.24
C GLU A 347 -15.39 -17.25 5.29
N ALA A 348 -14.28 -17.99 5.45
CA ALA A 348 -14.23 -19.18 6.30
C ALA A 348 -13.65 -18.97 7.71
N ALA A 349 -13.29 -17.74 8.10
CA ALA A 349 -12.70 -17.45 9.42
C ALA A 349 -13.33 -16.27 10.16
N ALA A 350 -14.65 -16.11 10.05
CA ALA A 350 -15.53 -15.60 11.11
C ALA A 350 -16.98 -15.94 10.69
N PRO A 351 -17.80 -16.61 11.51
CA PRO A 351 -19.23 -16.63 11.21
C PRO A 351 -19.73 -15.20 11.37
N ALA A 352 -20.05 -14.54 10.25
CA ALA A 352 -20.78 -13.28 10.27
C ALA A 352 -22.09 -13.52 11.03
N VAL A 353 -22.36 -12.68 12.03
CA VAL A 353 -23.57 -12.75 12.86
C VAL A 353 -24.85 -12.75 11.99
N ALA A 354 -24.79 -12.17 10.79
CA ALA A 354 -25.85 -12.17 9.79
C ALA A 354 -26.12 -13.56 9.16
N ASP A 355 -25.08 -14.33 8.83
CA ASP A 355 -25.22 -15.70 8.29
C ASP A 355 -25.79 -16.63 9.36
N ALA A 356 -25.34 -16.47 10.62
CA ALA A 356 -25.90 -17.20 11.75
C ALA A 356 -27.40 -16.89 11.96
N ARG A 357 -27.82 -15.63 11.81
CA ARG A 357 -29.22 -15.22 11.94
C ARG A 357 -30.10 -15.72 10.80
N PHE A 358 -29.61 -15.69 9.55
CA PHE A 358 -30.32 -16.30 8.42
C PHE A 358 -30.54 -17.80 8.64
N TRP A 359 -29.47 -18.52 9.03
CA TRP A 359 -29.59 -19.94 9.34
C TRP A 359 -30.47 -20.18 10.58
N GLU A 360 -30.46 -19.31 11.59
CA GLU A 360 -31.37 -19.41 12.76
C GLU A 360 -32.84 -19.28 12.35
N VAL A 361 -33.17 -18.34 11.46
CA VAL A 361 -34.52 -18.19 10.88
C VAL A 361 -34.92 -19.42 10.06
N VAL A 362 -34.00 -19.97 9.27
CA VAL A 362 -34.23 -21.21 8.52
C VAL A 362 -34.41 -22.42 9.45
N HIS A 363 -33.60 -22.56 10.49
CA HIS A 363 -33.70 -23.65 11.47
C HIS A 363 -34.95 -23.55 12.36
N SER A 364 -35.45 -22.34 12.60
CA SER A 364 -36.69 -22.12 13.35
C SER A 364 -37.96 -22.23 12.51
N GLU A 365 -37.83 -22.46 11.19
CA GLU A 365 -38.92 -22.54 10.21
C GLU A 365 -39.84 -21.29 10.24
N ASP A 366 -39.31 -20.13 10.63
CA ASP A 366 -40.06 -18.88 10.73
C ASP A 366 -40.17 -18.19 9.37
N LEU A 367 -41.20 -18.57 8.61
CA LEU A 367 -41.48 -17.98 7.30
C LEU A 367 -41.71 -16.47 7.37
N ALA A 368 -42.30 -15.95 8.45
CA ALA A 368 -42.55 -14.52 8.59
C ALA A 368 -41.23 -13.75 8.77
N ALA A 369 -40.32 -14.27 9.59
CA ALA A 369 -38.99 -13.70 9.75
C ALA A 369 -38.13 -13.84 8.48
N LEU A 370 -38.28 -14.92 7.71
CA LEU A 370 -37.56 -15.11 6.44
C LEU A 370 -38.04 -14.14 5.36
N VAL A 371 -39.35 -13.94 5.26
CA VAL A 371 -40.01 -12.97 4.38
C VAL A 371 -39.55 -11.55 4.70
N ASP A 372 -39.52 -11.18 5.98
CA ASP A 372 -39.02 -9.88 6.46
C ASP A 372 -37.52 -9.71 6.16
N THR A 373 -36.70 -10.72 6.46
CA THR A 373 -35.24 -10.69 6.25
C THR A 373 -34.87 -10.54 4.76
N LEU A 374 -35.63 -11.15 3.86
CA LEU A 374 -35.38 -11.12 2.42
C LEU A 374 -36.17 -10.01 1.69
N GLY A 375 -37.12 -9.35 2.36
CA GLY A 375 -38.00 -8.34 1.76
C GLY A 375 -38.92 -8.90 0.67
N LEU A 376 -39.46 -10.11 0.88
CA LEU A 376 -40.28 -10.85 -0.08
C LEU A 376 -41.74 -10.92 0.34
N ASP A 377 -42.66 -11.19 -0.59
CA ASP A 377 -44.02 -11.63 -0.25
C ASP A 377 -44.03 -13.15 0.02
N GLY A 378 -44.83 -13.60 1.00
CA GLY A 378 -44.80 -14.99 1.50
C GLY A 378 -45.25 -16.10 0.53
N ASP A 379 -45.67 -15.75 -0.69
CA ASP A 379 -46.15 -16.66 -1.73
C ASP A 379 -45.32 -16.65 -3.04
N GLN A 380 -44.15 -16.00 -3.06
CA GLN A 380 -43.31 -15.93 -4.27
C GLN A 380 -42.64 -17.26 -4.64
N PRO A 381 -42.49 -17.58 -5.95
CA PRO A 381 -41.84 -18.79 -6.41
C PRO A 381 -40.32 -18.74 -6.17
N LEU A 382 -39.70 -19.89 -5.92
CA LEU A 382 -38.26 -20.00 -5.61
C LEU A 382 -37.34 -19.38 -6.69
N SER A 383 -37.79 -19.33 -7.95
CA SER A 383 -37.09 -18.66 -9.05
C SER A 383 -36.93 -17.15 -8.88
N GLU A 384 -37.83 -16.51 -8.14
CA GLU A 384 -37.80 -15.08 -7.81
C GLU A 384 -37.06 -14.84 -6.48
N VAL A 385 -37.10 -15.81 -5.56
CA VAL A 385 -36.37 -15.77 -4.27
C VAL A 385 -34.85 -15.89 -4.45
N LEU A 386 -34.38 -16.72 -5.38
CA LEU A 386 -32.94 -17.00 -5.53
C LEU A 386 -32.08 -15.75 -5.90
N PRO A 387 -32.48 -14.89 -6.86
CA PRO A 387 -31.80 -13.62 -7.12
C PRO A 387 -31.80 -12.68 -5.91
N VAL A 388 -32.90 -12.64 -5.16
CA VAL A 388 -33.04 -11.79 -3.96
C VAL A 388 -32.12 -12.28 -2.84
N LEU A 389 -32.03 -13.59 -2.63
CA LEU A 389 -31.11 -14.19 -1.66
C LEU A 389 -29.64 -13.98 -2.03
N SER A 390 -29.28 -14.05 -3.31
CA SER A 390 -27.93 -13.70 -3.79
C SER A 390 -27.61 -12.21 -3.59
N ALA A 391 -28.58 -11.33 -3.85
CA ALA A 391 -28.42 -9.89 -3.61
C ALA A 391 -28.36 -9.55 -2.11
N TRP A 392 -29.12 -10.26 -1.27
CA TRP A 392 -29.06 -10.16 0.18
C TRP A 392 -27.68 -10.59 0.70
N ARG A 393 -27.18 -11.77 0.31
CA ARG A 393 -25.87 -12.26 0.77
C ARG A 393 -24.71 -11.34 0.36
N ARG A 394 -24.74 -10.80 -0.87
CA ARG A 394 -23.75 -9.80 -1.31
C ARG A 394 -23.81 -8.53 -0.46
N ARG A 395 -25.02 -8.01 -0.17
CA ARG A 395 -25.20 -6.87 0.74
C ARG A 395 -24.68 -7.18 2.14
N SER A 396 -25.03 -8.32 2.73
CA SER A 396 -24.57 -8.73 4.06
C SER A 396 -23.04 -8.80 4.18
N HIS A 397 -22.34 -9.24 3.12
CA HIS A 397 -20.88 -9.25 3.09
C HIS A 397 -20.28 -7.83 3.01
N VAL A 398 -20.88 -6.96 2.19
CA VAL A 398 -20.49 -5.54 2.12
C VAL A 398 -20.73 -4.85 3.46
N ASP A 399 -21.88 -5.08 4.10
CA ASP A 399 -22.24 -4.49 5.39
C ASP A 399 -21.26 -4.93 6.49
N THR A 400 -20.91 -6.22 6.54
CA THR A 400 -19.92 -6.74 7.50
C THR A 400 -18.54 -6.09 7.29
N THR A 401 -18.15 -5.87 6.04
CA THR A 401 -16.89 -5.18 5.70
C THR A 401 -16.93 -3.72 6.15
N VAL A 402 -18.02 -3.01 5.85
CA VAL A 402 -18.27 -1.62 6.24
C VAL A 402 -18.24 -1.46 7.76
N ASP A 403 -18.84 -2.39 8.52
CA ASP A 403 -18.81 -2.37 9.99
C ASP A 403 -17.40 -2.50 10.56
N GLY A 404 -16.53 -3.24 9.89
CA GLY A 404 -15.12 -3.34 10.22
C GLY A 404 -14.38 -2.01 10.09
N TRP A 405 -14.80 -1.17 9.13
CA TRP A 405 -14.14 0.09 8.76
C TRP A 405 -14.66 1.33 9.50
N ARG A 406 -15.80 1.24 10.19
CA ARG A 406 -16.48 2.41 10.76
C ARG A 406 -16.12 2.70 12.21
N TYR A 407 -15.80 3.97 12.44
CA TYR A 407 -15.45 4.53 13.73
C TYR A 407 -16.12 5.89 13.96
N ARG A 408 -16.21 6.28 15.23
CA ARG A 408 -16.73 7.58 15.66
C ARG A 408 -15.87 8.19 16.75
N ILE A 409 -15.98 9.51 16.89
CA ILE A 409 -15.37 10.24 17.98
C ILE A 409 -16.33 10.31 19.15
N THR A 410 -15.84 9.99 20.34
CA THR A 410 -16.56 10.13 21.60
C THR A 410 -15.80 11.07 22.54
N TRP A 411 -16.54 11.74 23.43
CA TRP A 411 -15.98 12.58 24.47
C TRP A 411 -16.34 11.99 25.83
N THR A 412 -15.36 11.38 26.49
CA THR A 412 -15.57 10.67 27.74
C THR A 412 -15.25 11.61 28.92
N PRO A 413 -16.10 11.71 29.96
CA PRO A 413 -15.79 12.48 31.16
C PRO A 413 -14.56 11.91 31.87
N LEU A 414 -13.59 12.77 32.21
CA LEU A 414 -12.43 12.37 32.99
C LEU A 414 -12.81 12.26 34.48
N PRO A 415 -12.56 11.13 35.17
CA PRO A 415 -12.82 10.99 36.60
C PRO A 415 -11.97 11.98 37.42
N GLN A 416 -12.44 12.32 38.63
CA GLN A 416 -11.89 13.39 39.47
C GLN A 416 -10.35 13.36 39.58
N THR A 417 -9.74 14.51 39.32
CA THR A 417 -8.31 14.76 39.34
C THR A 417 -7.87 15.16 40.74
N GLN A 418 -6.70 14.67 41.19
CA GLN A 418 -6.07 15.21 42.40
C GLN A 418 -5.29 16.47 42.04
N ALA A 419 -5.75 17.63 42.51
CA ALA A 419 -5.12 18.91 42.20
C ALA A 419 -3.65 18.93 42.66
N LYS A 420 -2.72 19.09 41.70
CA LYS A 420 -1.34 19.49 41.97
C LYS A 420 -1.24 21.02 41.87
N PRO A 421 -0.42 21.67 42.71
CA PRO A 421 -0.18 23.10 42.57
C PRO A 421 0.54 23.38 41.23
N LEU A 422 -0.02 24.28 40.43
CA LEU A 422 0.65 24.82 39.24
C LEU A 422 1.80 25.73 39.68
N THR A 423 3.01 25.45 39.24
CA THR A 423 4.23 26.19 39.60
C THR A 423 5.09 26.46 38.37
N GLY A 424 6.11 27.31 38.51
CA GLY A 424 7.12 27.54 37.48
C GLY A 424 6.93 28.83 36.70
N THR A 425 7.58 28.90 35.54
CA THR A 425 7.58 30.03 34.60
C THR A 425 6.78 29.66 33.36
N TRP A 426 5.78 30.47 33.01
CA TRP A 426 4.88 30.22 31.90
C TRP A 426 4.88 31.37 30.91
N LEU A 427 4.95 31.02 29.63
CA LEU A 427 4.67 31.94 28.53
C LEU A 427 3.17 31.92 28.26
N VAL A 428 2.51 33.08 28.33
CA VAL A 428 1.09 33.22 27.98
C VAL A 428 0.98 34.07 26.73
N VAL A 429 0.54 33.47 25.64
CA VAL A 429 0.47 34.12 24.32
C VAL A 429 -0.97 34.53 24.06
N THR A 430 -1.21 35.84 23.98
CA THR A 430 -2.55 36.44 23.90
C THR A 430 -2.76 37.13 22.54
N PRO A 431 -4.00 37.17 22.01
CA PRO A 431 -4.25 37.93 20.79
C PRO A 431 -4.21 39.43 21.08
N GLU A 432 -3.46 40.19 20.27
CA GLU A 432 -3.35 41.64 20.41
C GLU A 432 -4.72 42.31 20.24
N GLY A 433 -5.04 43.28 21.10
CA GLY A 433 -6.35 43.97 21.09
C GLY A 433 -7.50 43.19 21.73
N ARG A 434 -7.25 42.02 22.35
CA ARG A 434 -8.26 41.21 23.05
C ARG A 434 -8.02 41.07 24.57
N ALA A 435 -7.31 42.01 25.17
CA ALA A 435 -7.03 42.00 26.61
C ALA A 435 -8.30 42.00 27.50
N GLU A 436 -9.43 42.50 26.98
CA GLU A 436 -10.73 42.49 27.68
C GLU A 436 -11.55 41.20 27.45
N ASP A 437 -11.10 40.24 26.61
CA ASP A 437 -11.79 38.95 26.53
C ASP A 437 -11.70 38.26 27.91
N PRO A 438 -12.83 37.77 28.47
CA PRO A 438 -12.85 37.19 29.80
C PRO A 438 -11.82 36.06 29.98
N TRP A 439 -11.60 35.23 28.97
CA TRP A 439 -10.63 34.15 29.08
C TRP A 439 -9.18 34.64 29.08
N VAL A 440 -8.88 35.76 28.40
CA VAL A 440 -7.55 36.36 28.42
C VAL A 440 -7.27 36.96 29.80
N ALA A 441 -8.15 37.85 30.27
CA ALA A 441 -7.98 38.54 31.55
C ALA A 441 -7.97 37.56 32.74
N GLU A 442 -8.92 36.63 32.78
CA GLU A 442 -9.07 35.72 33.91
C GLU A 442 -7.99 34.62 33.95
N SER A 443 -7.46 34.17 32.79
CA SER A 443 -6.35 33.22 32.77
C SER A 443 -5.06 33.84 33.31
N LEU A 444 -4.75 35.09 32.92
CA LEU A 444 -3.60 35.83 33.44
C LEU A 444 -3.73 36.07 34.96
N ARG A 445 -4.93 36.47 35.42
CA ARG A 445 -5.24 36.65 36.84
C ARG A 445 -5.05 35.34 37.62
N LEU A 446 -5.62 34.24 37.13
CA LEU A 446 -5.53 32.91 37.75
C LEU A 446 -4.08 32.47 37.93
N LEU A 447 -3.26 32.56 36.89
CA LEU A 447 -1.86 32.15 36.93
C LEU A 447 -1.06 32.99 37.93
N ALA A 448 -1.28 34.30 37.95
CA ALA A 448 -0.64 35.20 38.91
C ALA A 448 -1.05 34.90 40.37
N GLU A 449 -2.35 34.65 40.62
CA GLU A 449 -2.86 34.30 41.95
C GLU A 449 -2.33 32.95 42.47
N ARG A 450 -1.98 32.03 41.56
CA ARG A 450 -1.36 30.73 41.89
C ARG A 450 0.15 30.82 42.13
N GLY A 451 0.75 32.00 42.03
CA GLY A 451 2.19 32.21 42.25
C GLY A 451 3.07 31.74 41.11
N VAL A 452 2.51 31.59 39.90
CA VAL A 452 3.24 31.26 38.67
C VAL A 452 3.92 32.52 38.12
N THR A 453 5.16 32.41 37.64
CA THR A 453 5.82 33.53 36.96
C THR A 453 5.33 33.59 35.52
N VAL A 454 4.56 34.64 35.17
CA VAL A 454 3.93 34.77 33.85
C VAL A 454 4.68 35.78 33.00
N HIS A 455 5.04 35.37 31.78
CA HIS A 455 5.54 36.24 30.72
C HIS A 455 4.48 36.32 29.62
N GLU A 456 3.75 37.44 29.57
CA GLU A 456 2.73 37.66 28.55
C GLU A 456 3.37 38.14 27.23
N ILE A 457 2.94 37.55 26.11
CA ILE A 457 3.31 37.97 24.76
C ILE A 457 2.04 38.19 23.93
N ALA A 458 1.69 39.44 23.69
CA ALA A 458 0.57 39.81 22.81
C ALA A 458 0.96 39.67 21.33
N VAL A 459 0.21 38.94 20.52
CA VAL A 459 0.52 38.70 19.10
C VAL A 459 -0.64 39.13 18.22
N ASP A 460 -0.38 39.98 17.23
CA ASP A 460 -1.31 40.18 16.12
C ASP A 460 -1.11 39.09 15.06
N GLY A 461 -1.99 38.08 15.10
CA GLY A 461 -1.97 36.96 14.16
C GLY A 461 -2.26 37.34 12.71
N THR A 462 -2.77 38.55 12.45
CA THR A 462 -3.05 39.04 11.08
C THR A 462 -1.79 39.43 10.31
N THR A 463 -0.70 39.74 11.04
CA THR A 463 0.57 40.20 10.48
C THR A 463 1.78 39.52 11.14
N ALA A 464 1.57 38.44 11.89
CA ALA A 464 2.61 37.79 12.68
C ALA A 464 3.79 37.35 11.79
N ASP A 465 4.99 37.70 12.23
CA ASP A 465 6.25 37.34 11.58
C ASP A 465 7.04 36.39 12.49
N ARG A 466 7.50 35.27 11.93
CA ARG A 466 8.21 34.19 12.64
C ARG A 466 9.44 34.71 13.37
N THR A 467 10.31 35.45 12.68
CA THR A 467 11.57 35.96 13.23
C THR A 467 11.31 37.01 14.30
N ALA A 468 10.41 37.95 14.05
CA ALA A 468 10.05 38.97 15.03
C ALA A 468 9.43 38.36 16.30
N LEU A 469 8.57 37.34 16.17
CA LEU A 469 7.98 36.65 17.32
C LEU A 469 9.04 35.89 18.12
N ALA A 470 9.98 35.20 17.45
CA ALA A 470 11.09 34.52 18.11
C ALA A 470 11.96 35.50 18.93
N GLU A 471 12.32 36.66 18.35
CA GLU A 471 13.08 37.68 19.09
C GLU A 471 12.31 38.25 20.29
N ARG A 472 11.00 38.43 20.15
CA ARG A 472 10.14 38.87 21.26
C ARG A 472 10.10 37.83 22.38
N ILE A 473 10.02 36.55 22.05
CA ILE A 473 10.10 35.45 23.03
C ILE A 473 11.45 35.49 23.75
N ARG A 474 12.57 35.54 23.01
CA ARG A 474 13.92 35.61 23.61
C ARG A 474 14.09 36.84 24.52
N THR A 475 13.56 37.99 24.10
CA THR A 475 13.61 39.23 24.89
C THR A 475 12.78 39.12 26.16
N ALA A 476 11.57 38.55 26.09
CA ALA A 476 10.70 38.36 27.24
C ALA A 476 11.32 37.41 28.28
N LEU A 477 12.14 36.46 27.83
CA LEU A 477 12.88 35.53 28.65
C LEU A 477 14.26 36.06 29.07
N THR A 478 14.70 37.25 28.69
CA THR A 478 16.03 37.73 29.13
C THR A 478 15.97 38.12 30.63
N PRO A 479 16.91 37.66 31.49
CA PRO A 479 16.91 38.00 32.91
C PRO A 479 17.02 39.50 33.15
N ASP A 480 16.34 40.01 34.18
CA ASP A 480 16.51 41.40 34.64
C ASP A 480 17.97 41.60 35.13
N PRO A 481 18.75 42.53 34.56
CA PRO A 481 20.13 42.78 34.97
C PRO A 481 20.29 43.18 36.45
N ALA A 482 19.21 43.53 37.15
CA ALA A 482 19.22 43.79 38.60
C ALA A 482 19.16 42.51 39.48
N ARG A 483 18.90 41.33 38.90
CA ARG A 483 18.89 40.03 39.60
C ARG A 483 20.07 39.17 39.10
N GLU A 484 21.25 39.44 39.64
CA GLU A 484 22.46 38.64 39.44
C GLU A 484 22.27 37.23 40.01
N THR A 485 21.85 36.24 39.21
CA THR A 485 22.21 34.81 39.33
C THR A 485 21.47 33.95 38.30
N GLY A 486 22.22 33.38 37.35
CA GLY A 486 21.77 32.26 36.50
C GLY A 486 21.38 32.64 35.06
N GLY A 487 21.55 31.70 34.13
CA GLY A 487 21.26 31.86 32.69
C GLY A 487 19.79 32.12 32.36
N ALA A 488 19.42 31.99 31.08
CA ALA A 488 18.05 32.20 30.63
C ALA A 488 17.04 31.38 31.49
N PRO A 489 15.90 31.97 31.90
CA PRO A 489 14.87 31.32 32.69
C PRO A 489 14.31 30.13 31.93
N HIS A 490 14.26 28.98 32.60
CA HIS A 490 13.60 27.78 32.09
C HIS A 490 12.09 28.02 32.04
N VAL A 491 11.47 27.75 30.89
CA VAL A 491 10.01 27.84 30.70
C VAL A 491 9.42 26.45 30.96
N ASP A 492 8.47 26.37 31.88
CA ASP A 492 7.81 25.13 32.28
C ASP A 492 6.59 24.80 31.40
N GLY A 493 6.00 25.80 30.75
CA GLY A 493 4.87 25.61 29.83
C GLY A 493 4.50 26.86 29.04
N VAL A 494 3.79 26.66 27.93
CA VAL A 494 3.25 27.73 27.09
C VAL A 494 1.73 27.56 27.00
N LEU A 495 0.97 28.60 27.33
CA LEU A 495 -0.48 28.67 27.10
C LEU A 495 -0.76 29.66 25.97
N SER A 496 -1.32 29.19 24.86
CA SER A 496 -1.74 30.02 23.74
C SER A 496 -3.24 30.22 23.76
N LEU A 497 -3.67 31.48 23.81
CA LEU A 497 -5.06 31.93 23.66
C LEU A 497 -5.33 32.53 22.28
N LEU A 498 -4.41 32.36 21.32
CA LEU A 498 -4.53 32.92 19.97
C LEU A 498 -5.75 32.39 19.23
N GLY A 499 -6.22 31.18 19.54
CA GLY A 499 -7.42 30.61 18.93
C GLY A 499 -8.69 31.43 19.13
N LEU A 500 -8.74 32.33 20.12
CA LEU A 500 -9.88 33.21 20.37
C LEU A 500 -10.01 34.34 19.32
N ASP A 501 -9.04 34.51 18.43
CA ASP A 501 -9.06 35.55 17.41
C ASP A 501 -9.40 35.04 16.00
N GLU A 502 -10.67 35.12 15.67
CA GLU A 502 -11.21 34.68 14.36
C GLU A 502 -11.17 35.77 13.28
N ARG A 503 -10.54 36.94 13.53
CA ARG A 503 -10.37 37.97 12.50
C ARG A 503 -9.65 37.37 11.28
N PRO A 504 -10.01 37.73 10.04
CA PRO A 504 -9.31 37.26 8.85
C PRO A 504 -7.88 37.84 8.81
N HIS A 505 -6.92 37.07 8.29
CA HIS A 505 -5.55 37.50 8.08
C HIS A 505 -5.44 38.52 6.93
N ASP A 506 -4.64 39.58 7.10
CA ASP A 506 -4.60 40.76 6.22
C ASP A 506 -4.34 40.43 4.74
N ARG A 507 -3.37 39.54 4.48
CA ARG A 507 -2.98 39.14 3.11
C ARG A 507 -3.66 37.87 2.60
N HIS A 508 -4.24 37.09 3.51
CA HIS A 508 -4.73 35.74 3.22
C HIS A 508 -6.04 35.49 3.99
N PRO A 509 -7.16 36.12 3.56
CA PRO A 509 -8.41 36.13 4.33
C PRO A 509 -9.05 34.77 4.60
N SER A 510 -8.64 33.73 3.87
CA SER A 510 -9.01 32.32 4.13
C SER A 510 -8.46 31.77 5.46
N LEU A 511 -7.52 32.46 6.09
CA LEU A 511 -6.99 32.13 7.41
C LEU A 511 -7.54 33.09 8.47
N THR A 512 -7.81 32.55 9.65
CA THR A 512 -7.99 33.37 10.85
C THR A 512 -6.65 33.80 11.41
N ALA A 513 -6.63 34.95 12.10
CA ALA A 513 -5.51 35.45 12.86
C ALA A 513 -5.04 34.42 13.89
N GLY A 514 -5.98 33.71 14.53
CA GLY A 514 -5.68 32.64 15.47
C GLY A 514 -4.91 31.49 14.82
N LEU A 515 -5.35 30.97 13.67
CA LEU A 515 -4.65 29.89 12.97
C LEU A 515 -3.26 30.31 12.49
N ALA A 516 -3.15 31.48 11.85
CA ALA A 516 -1.87 32.00 11.36
C ALA A 516 -0.90 32.32 12.51
N GLY A 517 -1.42 32.88 13.60
CA GLY A 517 -0.68 33.15 14.82
C GLY A 517 -0.21 31.87 15.51
N THR A 518 -1.03 30.82 15.58
CA THR A 518 -0.63 29.53 16.15
C THR A 518 0.45 28.86 15.30
N LEU A 519 0.34 28.86 13.97
CA LEU A 519 1.41 28.37 13.08
C LEU A 519 2.74 29.09 13.36
N THR A 520 2.68 30.42 13.39
CA THR A 520 3.84 31.27 13.63
C THR A 520 4.43 31.04 15.03
N LEU A 521 3.58 30.83 16.05
CA LEU A 521 4.01 30.54 17.41
C LEU A 521 4.76 29.21 17.51
N VAL A 522 4.25 28.14 16.88
CA VAL A 522 4.91 26.82 16.88
C VAL A 522 6.32 26.92 16.29
N GLN A 523 6.45 27.63 15.17
CA GLN A 523 7.73 27.89 14.51
C GLN A 523 8.66 28.76 15.38
N ALA A 524 8.15 29.88 15.91
CA ALA A 524 8.93 30.83 16.69
C ALA A 524 9.42 30.26 18.03
N LEU A 525 8.67 29.34 18.66
CA LEU A 525 9.14 28.61 19.84
C LEU A 525 10.36 27.74 19.52
N GLY A 526 10.43 27.18 18.31
CA GLY A 526 11.59 26.43 17.83
C GLY A 526 12.79 27.32 17.61
N ASP A 527 12.59 28.42 16.90
CA ASP A 527 13.65 29.42 16.66
C ASP A 527 14.17 30.03 17.96
N ALA A 528 13.33 30.17 18.98
CA ALA A 528 13.67 30.69 20.29
C ALA A 528 14.24 29.62 21.25
N GLU A 529 14.41 28.37 20.80
CA GLU A 529 14.90 27.24 21.60
C GLU A 529 14.08 26.99 22.88
N VAL A 530 12.75 27.18 22.79
CA VAL A 530 11.82 26.91 23.89
C VAL A 530 11.27 25.48 23.77
N ASP A 531 11.80 24.60 24.62
CA ASP A 531 11.43 23.18 24.70
C ASP A 531 10.16 22.90 25.53
N ALA A 532 9.45 23.94 25.97
CA ALA A 532 8.30 23.82 26.87
C ALA A 532 7.02 23.34 26.16
N PRO A 533 6.14 22.58 26.85
CA PRO A 533 4.89 22.09 26.26
C PRO A 533 3.91 23.23 25.96
N LEU A 534 3.50 23.34 24.70
CA LEU A 534 2.49 24.27 24.20
C LEU A 534 1.07 23.70 24.32
N TRP A 535 0.24 24.38 25.11
CA TRP A 535 -1.20 24.18 25.20
C TRP A 535 -1.94 25.22 24.37
N ALA A 536 -2.62 24.78 23.31
CA ALA A 536 -3.40 25.65 22.43
C ALA A 536 -4.88 25.63 22.84
N ALA A 537 -5.39 26.78 23.26
CA ALA A 537 -6.77 26.95 23.69
C ALA A 537 -7.66 27.47 22.55
N THR A 538 -8.88 26.94 22.53
CA THR A 538 -9.98 27.31 21.62
C THR A 538 -11.27 27.45 22.45
N ARG A 539 -12.35 27.94 21.86
CA ARG A 539 -13.67 28.07 22.49
C ARG A 539 -14.75 27.77 21.47
N GLY A 540 -15.48 26.67 21.68
CA GLY A 540 -16.56 26.25 20.78
C GLY A 540 -16.07 25.62 19.48
N ALA A 541 -14.84 25.11 19.46
CA ALA A 541 -14.23 24.42 18.32
C ALA A 541 -14.62 22.94 18.22
N VAL A 542 -15.13 22.36 19.31
CA VAL A 542 -15.58 20.97 19.40
C VAL A 542 -16.91 20.89 20.15
N SER A 543 -17.67 19.82 19.90
CA SER A 543 -18.84 19.46 20.69
C SER A 543 -18.57 18.17 21.47
N VAL A 544 -18.87 18.16 22.78
CA VAL A 544 -18.79 16.95 23.61
C VAL A 544 -20.08 16.12 23.61
N GLY A 545 -21.11 16.56 22.89
CA GLY A 545 -22.39 15.85 22.77
C GLY A 545 -23.56 16.76 22.42
N ARG A 546 -24.76 16.19 22.26
CA ARG A 546 -25.96 16.88 21.73
C ARG A 546 -26.37 18.17 22.45
N SER A 547 -26.07 18.32 23.74
CA SER A 547 -26.38 19.52 24.51
C SER A 547 -25.31 20.62 24.42
N ASP A 548 -24.20 20.34 23.76
CA ASP A 548 -23.05 21.22 23.60
C ASP A 548 -22.97 21.66 22.13
N ARG A 549 -23.33 22.91 21.85
CA ARG A 549 -23.37 23.42 20.48
C ARG A 549 -21.99 23.88 20.04
N LEU A 550 -21.52 23.41 18.88
CA LEU A 550 -20.34 23.93 18.23
C LEU A 550 -20.66 25.31 17.64
N SER A 551 -19.90 26.34 18.02
CA SER A 551 -20.14 27.72 17.60
C SER A 551 -19.05 28.30 16.70
N SER A 552 -17.86 27.70 16.70
CA SER A 552 -16.66 28.26 16.06
C SER A 552 -15.92 27.20 15.23
N PRO A 553 -16.44 26.83 14.04
CA PRO A 553 -15.77 25.84 13.18
C PRO A 553 -14.38 26.30 12.72
N ASP A 554 -14.15 27.61 12.61
CA ASP A 554 -12.83 28.15 12.24
C ASP A 554 -11.75 27.79 13.26
N GLN A 555 -12.09 27.74 14.54
CA GLN A 555 -11.14 27.33 15.59
C GLN A 555 -10.82 25.83 15.56
N ALA A 556 -11.66 24.99 14.94
CA ALA A 556 -11.35 23.58 14.74
C ALA A 556 -10.14 23.36 13.81
N GLN A 557 -9.79 24.35 12.99
CA GLN A 557 -8.57 24.30 12.18
C GLN A 557 -7.30 24.22 13.04
N ILE A 558 -7.30 24.87 14.22
CA ILE A 558 -6.21 24.79 15.20
C ILE A 558 -6.10 23.39 15.79
N TRP A 559 -7.22 22.68 15.94
CA TRP A 559 -7.20 21.28 16.37
C TRP A 559 -6.53 20.38 15.32
N GLY A 560 -6.77 20.65 14.04
CA GLY A 560 -6.08 19.95 12.96
C GLY A 560 -4.57 20.24 12.92
N LEU A 561 -4.19 21.52 12.98
CA LEU A 561 -2.79 21.94 13.04
C LEU A 561 -2.10 21.34 14.27
N GLY A 562 -2.75 21.37 15.44
CA GLY A 562 -2.21 20.87 16.69
C GLY A 562 -1.96 19.36 16.70
N ARG A 563 -2.83 18.57 16.05
CA ARG A 563 -2.57 17.13 15.84
C ARG A 563 -1.34 16.89 14.97
N THR A 564 -1.10 17.74 13.99
CA THR A 564 0.14 17.67 13.18
C THR A 564 1.35 18.09 13.99
N ALA A 565 1.24 19.13 14.81
CA ALA A 565 2.30 19.58 15.71
C ALA A 565 2.66 18.52 16.77
N ALA A 566 1.69 17.74 17.24
CA ALA A 566 1.96 16.59 18.12
C ALA A 566 2.80 15.49 17.47
N LEU A 567 2.72 15.33 16.14
CA LEU A 567 3.50 14.34 15.38
C LEU A 567 4.88 14.88 14.97
N GLU A 568 4.97 16.16 14.62
CA GLU A 568 6.20 16.79 14.14
C GLU A 568 7.07 17.39 15.27
N HIS A 569 6.46 17.81 16.37
CA HIS A 569 7.16 18.39 17.53
C HIS A 569 6.63 17.79 18.85
N PRO A 570 6.66 16.44 19.00
CA PRO A 570 6.09 15.74 20.15
C PRO A 570 6.68 16.23 21.49
N GLU A 571 7.93 16.69 21.49
CA GLU A 571 8.65 17.17 22.66
C GLU A 571 8.21 18.55 23.15
N ARG A 572 7.61 19.37 22.27
CA ARG A 572 7.15 20.75 22.57
C ARG A 572 5.65 20.91 22.57
N TRP A 573 4.89 19.85 22.27
CA TRP A 573 3.44 19.93 22.20
C TRP A 573 2.80 19.46 23.52
N GLY A 574 2.08 20.34 24.19
CA GLY A 574 1.28 20.00 25.37
C GLY A 574 -0.03 19.34 24.98
N GLY A 575 -0.88 20.06 24.26
CA GLY A 575 -2.19 19.57 23.82
C GLY A 575 -3.15 20.68 23.41
N LEU A 576 -4.40 20.28 23.17
CA LEU A 576 -5.51 21.12 22.74
C LEU A 576 -6.56 21.20 23.84
N ILE A 577 -7.07 22.40 24.11
CA ILE A 577 -8.09 22.66 25.12
C ILE A 577 -9.23 23.46 24.49
N ASP A 578 -10.45 22.95 24.56
CA ASP A 578 -11.65 23.73 24.22
C ASP A 578 -12.33 24.25 25.49
N LEU A 579 -12.40 25.57 25.59
CA LEU A 579 -12.91 26.33 26.73
C LEU A 579 -14.43 26.51 26.59
N PRO A 580 -15.18 26.58 27.71
CA PRO A 580 -16.59 26.92 27.67
C PRO A 580 -16.77 28.43 27.41
N GLU A 581 -18.00 28.84 27.10
CA GLU A 581 -18.34 30.25 26.85
C GLU A 581 -17.96 31.18 28.01
N THR A 582 -18.18 30.73 29.25
CA THR A 582 -17.96 31.53 30.47
C THR A 582 -16.69 31.12 31.21
N ALA A 583 -15.83 32.09 31.53
CA ALA A 583 -14.64 31.92 32.37
C ALA A 583 -14.99 32.03 33.87
N ASP A 584 -15.71 31.05 34.41
CA ASP A 584 -16.00 30.99 35.85
C ASP A 584 -14.85 30.35 36.66
N ASP A 585 -14.84 30.55 37.98
CA ASP A 585 -13.80 30.01 38.88
C ASP A 585 -13.60 28.50 38.76
N ARG A 586 -14.67 27.76 38.41
CA ARG A 586 -14.62 26.30 38.26
C ARG A 586 -13.96 25.90 36.94
N ALA A 587 -14.26 26.59 35.86
CA ALA A 587 -13.64 26.40 34.55
C ALA A 587 -12.15 26.78 34.59
N LEU A 588 -11.82 27.90 35.24
CA LEU A 588 -10.45 28.34 35.48
C LEU A 588 -9.68 27.34 36.36
N GLY A 589 -10.30 26.83 37.42
CA GLY A 589 -9.71 25.77 38.25
C GLY A 589 -9.35 24.52 37.45
N ARG A 590 -10.23 24.09 36.54
CA ARG A 590 -9.96 22.95 35.64
C ARG A 590 -8.88 23.24 34.60
N LEU A 591 -8.81 24.48 34.09
CA LEU A 591 -7.71 24.89 33.22
C LEU A 591 -6.38 24.76 33.97
N ALA A 592 -6.29 25.28 35.20
CA ALA A 592 -5.09 25.12 36.03
C ALA A 592 -4.76 23.65 36.32
N ASP A 593 -5.77 22.80 36.56
CA ASP A 593 -5.55 21.36 36.72
C ASP A 593 -4.95 20.75 35.44
N ILE A 594 -5.42 21.10 34.24
CA ILE A 594 -4.85 20.60 32.98
C ILE A 594 -3.38 21.00 32.87
N LEU A 595 -3.09 22.29 33.09
CA LEU A 595 -1.73 22.83 32.97
C LEU A 595 -0.75 22.27 34.02
N ALA A 596 -1.26 21.86 35.20
CA ALA A 596 -0.43 21.32 36.28
C ALA A 596 -0.07 19.82 36.10
N GLY A 597 -0.72 19.10 35.18
CA GLY A 597 -0.46 17.68 34.92
C GLY A 597 -0.68 16.72 36.12
N PRO A 598 -1.86 16.69 36.77
CA PRO A 598 -2.17 15.80 37.89
C PRO A 598 -2.21 14.32 37.48
N GLU A 599 -2.11 13.44 38.48
CA GLU A 599 -2.39 12.01 38.30
C GLU A 599 -3.86 11.88 37.82
N GLY A 600 -4.04 11.49 36.55
CA GLY A 600 -5.34 11.41 35.87
C GLY A 600 -5.44 12.20 34.57
N ILE A 601 -4.77 13.36 34.44
CA ILE A 601 -4.65 14.13 33.17
C ILE A 601 -3.34 13.79 32.45
N SER A 602 -2.35 13.26 33.18
CA SER A 602 -1.06 12.86 32.62
C SER A 602 -1.21 11.95 31.40
N GLY A 603 -0.78 12.44 30.24
CA GLY A 603 -0.85 11.74 28.95
C GLY A 603 -2.04 12.11 28.06
N GLU A 604 -3.02 12.86 28.55
CA GLU A 604 -4.13 13.40 27.74
C GLU A 604 -3.71 14.67 26.99
N ASP A 605 -4.16 14.82 25.74
CA ASP A 605 -3.75 15.91 24.86
C ASP A 605 -4.89 16.55 24.05
N HIS A 606 -6.12 16.05 24.19
CA HIS A 606 -7.32 16.56 23.54
C HIS A 606 -8.44 16.69 24.57
N LEU A 607 -8.61 17.89 25.12
CA LEU A 607 -9.50 18.13 26.26
C LEU A 607 -10.55 19.20 25.97
N ALA A 608 -11.74 19.03 26.55
CA ALA A 608 -12.80 20.02 26.52
C ALA A 608 -13.30 20.29 27.95
N ILE A 609 -13.24 21.56 28.36
CA ILE A 609 -13.76 22.01 29.65
C ILE A 609 -15.22 22.37 29.46
N ARG A 610 -16.11 21.77 30.26
CA ARG A 610 -17.56 22.05 30.27
C ARG A 610 -18.08 22.12 31.70
N PRO A 611 -19.27 22.68 31.97
CA PRO A 611 -19.83 22.74 33.33
C PRO A 611 -19.81 21.39 34.07
N GLN A 612 -20.03 20.29 33.35
CA GLN A 612 -20.07 18.93 33.88
C GLN A 612 -18.68 18.42 34.29
N GLY A 613 -17.60 18.82 33.61
CA GLY A 613 -16.26 18.26 33.85
C GLY A 613 -15.26 18.58 32.74
N ILE A 614 -14.09 17.98 32.87
CA ILE A 614 -13.13 17.84 31.77
C ILE A 614 -13.55 16.61 30.98
N HIS A 615 -13.67 16.73 29.66
CA HIS A 615 -13.92 15.61 28.76
C HIS A 615 -12.69 15.38 27.90
N VAL A 616 -12.43 14.13 27.56
CA VAL A 616 -11.28 13.71 26.75
C VAL A 616 -11.75 13.03 25.48
N ARG A 617 -11.06 13.31 24.37
CA ARG A 617 -11.40 12.78 23.05
C ARG A 617 -10.98 11.32 22.91
N ARG A 618 -11.85 10.48 22.36
CA ARG A 618 -11.65 9.03 22.17
C ARG A 618 -12.14 8.57 20.81
N LEU A 619 -11.56 7.48 20.33
CA LEU A 619 -12.01 6.78 19.14
C LEU A 619 -12.72 5.49 19.55
N ALA A 620 -13.92 5.28 19.04
CA ALA A 620 -14.72 4.08 19.29
C ALA A 620 -15.22 3.48 17.97
N ARG A 621 -15.44 2.15 17.95
CA ARG A 621 -16.11 1.49 16.83
C ARG A 621 -17.55 1.99 16.69
N ALA A 622 -18.01 2.05 15.44
CA ALA A 622 -19.36 2.46 15.07
C ALA A 622 -19.98 1.45 14.09
N PRO A 623 -20.19 0.18 14.51
CA PRO A 623 -20.84 -0.80 13.65
C PRO A 623 -22.27 -0.34 13.32
N HIS A 624 -22.70 -0.59 12.09
CA HIS A 624 -24.07 -0.44 11.67
C HIS A 624 -24.94 -1.42 12.47
N HIS A 625 -26.05 -0.92 13.03
CA HIS A 625 -27.10 -1.77 13.58
C HIS A 625 -28.26 -1.73 12.59
N GLU A 626 -28.88 -2.89 12.31
CA GLU A 626 -30.00 -3.01 11.37
C GLU A 626 -31.01 -1.88 11.53
N THR A 627 -31.12 -1.04 10.51
CA THR A 627 -32.18 -0.05 10.35
C THR A 627 -33.39 -0.74 9.74
N THR A 628 -34.56 -0.58 10.36
CA THR A 628 -35.83 -1.20 9.94
C THR A 628 -36.65 -0.31 9.00
N GLY A 629 -36.00 0.66 8.35
CA GLY A 629 -36.64 1.64 7.48
C GLY A 629 -36.28 1.46 6.00
N ASP A 630 -37.10 2.02 5.12
CA ASP A 630 -36.73 2.25 3.72
C ASP A 630 -35.50 3.18 3.73
N GLY A 631 -34.32 2.68 3.31
CA GLY A 631 -33.06 3.42 3.35
C GLY A 631 -33.13 4.82 2.71
N TRP A 632 -32.13 5.65 3.00
CA TRP A 632 -32.03 7.02 2.53
C TRP A 632 -32.12 7.08 1.00
N SER A 633 -32.95 8.01 0.50
CA SER A 633 -33.11 8.28 -0.91
C SER A 633 -33.20 9.78 -1.17
N THR A 634 -32.95 10.18 -2.41
CA THR A 634 -33.00 11.57 -2.84
C THR A 634 -33.83 11.75 -4.11
N HIS A 635 -34.08 13.01 -4.48
CA HIS A 635 -34.86 13.41 -5.66
C HIS A 635 -34.36 14.74 -6.21
N GLY A 636 -34.73 15.13 -7.43
CA GLY A 636 -34.30 16.41 -7.99
C GLY A 636 -32.80 16.45 -8.34
N THR A 637 -32.12 17.55 -7.99
CA THR A 637 -30.71 17.81 -8.32
C THR A 637 -29.78 17.46 -7.17
N ALA A 638 -28.69 16.74 -7.48
CA ALA A 638 -27.55 16.53 -6.60
C ALA A 638 -26.29 17.27 -7.13
N LEU A 639 -25.74 18.17 -6.33
CA LEU A 639 -24.50 18.91 -6.62
C LEU A 639 -23.29 18.17 -6.08
N ILE A 640 -22.29 17.88 -6.93
CA ILE A 640 -21.01 17.30 -6.53
C ILE A 640 -19.88 18.27 -6.89
N THR A 641 -19.24 18.86 -5.88
CA THR A 641 -18.07 19.72 -6.07
C THR A 641 -16.79 18.88 -6.09
N GLY A 642 -15.85 19.20 -6.99
CA GLY A 642 -14.80 18.26 -7.35
C GLY A 642 -15.33 17.05 -8.14
N GLY A 643 -16.53 17.18 -8.72
CA GLY A 643 -17.33 16.08 -9.24
C GLY A 643 -16.76 15.36 -10.47
N THR A 644 -15.79 15.96 -11.16
CA THR A 644 -15.09 15.34 -12.29
C THR A 644 -13.87 14.52 -11.86
N GLY A 645 -13.57 14.41 -10.57
CA GLY A 645 -12.56 13.50 -10.03
C GLY A 645 -13.11 12.09 -9.81
N ALA A 646 -12.23 11.11 -9.58
CA ALA A 646 -12.62 9.70 -9.42
C ALA A 646 -13.67 9.48 -8.32
N LEU A 647 -13.47 10.10 -7.13
CA LEU A 647 -14.44 10.05 -6.03
C LEU A 647 -15.80 10.62 -6.44
N GLY A 648 -15.80 11.76 -7.14
CA GLY A 648 -17.01 12.39 -7.66
C GLY A 648 -17.77 11.48 -8.63
N GLY A 649 -17.06 10.71 -9.46
CA GLY A 649 -17.65 9.73 -10.35
C GLY A 649 -18.33 8.56 -9.61
N HIS A 650 -17.66 7.95 -8.62
CA HIS A 650 -18.27 6.87 -7.82
C HIS A 650 -19.51 7.35 -7.07
N VAL A 651 -19.43 8.52 -6.44
CA VAL A 651 -20.57 9.10 -5.71
C VAL A 651 -21.69 9.51 -6.66
N GLY A 652 -21.37 10.00 -7.86
CA GLY A 652 -22.36 10.29 -8.90
C GLY A 652 -23.17 9.07 -9.28
N ARG A 653 -22.52 7.93 -9.55
CA ARG A 653 -23.21 6.67 -9.87
C ARG A 653 -24.10 6.22 -8.72
N TRP A 654 -23.57 6.30 -7.49
CA TRP A 654 -24.31 5.95 -6.28
C TRP A 654 -25.56 6.82 -6.09
N LEU A 655 -25.46 8.15 -6.28
CA LEU A 655 -26.59 9.07 -6.16
C LEU A 655 -27.69 8.82 -7.19
N VAL A 656 -27.33 8.48 -8.43
CA VAL A 656 -28.32 8.11 -9.46
C VAL A 656 -29.10 6.85 -9.04
N ALA A 657 -28.39 5.85 -8.49
CA ALA A 657 -29.03 4.65 -7.97
C ALA A 657 -29.98 4.91 -6.77
N HIS A 658 -29.78 6.03 -6.04
CA HIS A 658 -30.60 6.44 -4.89
C HIS A 658 -31.63 7.53 -5.23
N GLY A 659 -31.93 7.74 -6.53
CA GLY A 659 -33.06 8.55 -6.97
C GLY A 659 -32.74 9.97 -7.47
N ALA A 660 -31.46 10.36 -7.56
CA ALA A 660 -31.08 11.64 -8.15
C ALA A 660 -31.46 11.70 -9.64
N GLN A 661 -32.30 12.68 -10.01
CA GLN A 661 -32.79 12.85 -11.37
C GLN A 661 -31.88 13.76 -12.21
N HIS A 662 -31.13 14.64 -11.55
CA HIS A 662 -30.16 15.52 -12.16
C HIS A 662 -28.87 15.55 -11.35
N ILE A 663 -27.72 15.34 -11.99
CA ILE A 663 -26.39 15.42 -11.39
C ILE A 663 -25.69 16.68 -11.91
N LEU A 664 -25.40 17.61 -11.01
CA LEU A 664 -24.63 18.82 -11.29
C LEU A 664 -23.18 18.63 -10.81
N LEU A 665 -22.25 18.40 -11.74
CA LEU A 665 -20.83 18.24 -11.46
C LEU A 665 -20.10 19.57 -11.63
N THR A 666 -19.27 19.94 -10.66
CA THR A 666 -18.52 21.20 -10.74
C THR A 666 -17.03 20.97 -10.48
N SER A 667 -16.21 21.66 -11.27
CA SER A 667 -14.77 21.79 -11.03
C SER A 667 -14.26 23.07 -11.68
N ARG A 668 -13.04 23.51 -11.38
CA ARG A 668 -12.43 24.68 -12.05
C ARG A 668 -12.31 24.52 -13.57
N ARG A 669 -12.17 23.28 -14.06
CA ARG A 669 -12.05 22.96 -15.49
C ARG A 669 -13.40 22.68 -16.15
N GLY A 670 -14.43 22.36 -15.37
CA GLY A 670 -15.76 22.05 -15.88
C GLY A 670 -15.72 20.95 -16.96
N PRO A 671 -16.38 21.16 -18.12
CA PRO A 671 -16.37 20.22 -19.25
C PRO A 671 -14.98 19.87 -19.79
N ASP A 672 -13.99 20.74 -19.60
CA ASP A 672 -12.61 20.54 -20.07
C ASP A 672 -11.77 19.66 -19.11
N ALA A 673 -12.37 19.15 -18.03
CA ALA A 673 -11.70 18.20 -17.15
C ALA A 673 -11.49 16.84 -17.86
N PRO A 674 -10.32 16.19 -17.71
CA PRO A 674 -10.09 14.86 -18.26
C PRO A 674 -11.13 13.85 -17.76
N GLY A 675 -11.73 13.07 -18.65
CA GLY A 675 -12.75 12.07 -18.30
C GLY A 675 -14.18 12.62 -18.11
N ALA A 676 -14.39 13.94 -18.22
CA ALA A 676 -15.69 14.56 -17.93
C ALA A 676 -16.78 14.16 -18.94
N ALA A 677 -16.44 14.03 -20.23
CA ALA A 677 -17.39 13.64 -21.25
C ALA A 677 -17.85 12.18 -21.07
N GLU A 678 -16.91 11.29 -20.78
CA GLU A 678 -17.17 9.87 -20.51
C GLU A 678 -18.06 9.70 -19.27
N LEU A 679 -17.75 10.43 -18.18
CA LEU A 679 -18.56 10.40 -16.97
C LEU A 679 -19.98 10.93 -17.19
N ARG A 680 -20.13 12.01 -17.98
CA ARG A 680 -21.46 12.54 -18.35
C ARG A 680 -22.28 11.49 -19.08
N ASP A 681 -21.69 10.88 -20.10
CA ASP A 681 -22.37 9.92 -20.96
C ASP A 681 -22.76 8.66 -20.16
N GLU A 682 -21.92 8.21 -19.23
CA GLU A 682 -22.20 7.11 -18.31
C GLU A 682 -23.36 7.42 -17.36
N LEU A 683 -23.33 8.56 -16.65
CA LEU A 683 -24.40 8.95 -15.72
C LEU A 683 -25.73 9.20 -16.46
N THR A 684 -25.66 9.67 -17.70
CA THR A 684 -26.84 9.82 -18.57
C THR A 684 -27.42 8.45 -18.96
N ALA A 685 -26.57 7.46 -19.25
CA ALA A 685 -27.01 6.10 -19.54
C ALA A 685 -27.66 5.41 -18.32
N LEU A 686 -27.29 5.81 -17.10
CA LEU A 686 -27.92 5.37 -15.85
C LEU A 686 -29.27 6.07 -15.58
N GLY A 687 -29.67 7.06 -16.38
CA GLY A 687 -31.00 7.66 -16.36
C GLY A 687 -31.09 9.05 -15.73
N ALA A 688 -29.98 9.68 -15.35
CA ALA A 688 -29.98 11.05 -14.83
C ALA A 688 -29.71 12.09 -15.92
N GLN A 689 -30.26 13.29 -15.75
CA GLN A 689 -29.77 14.47 -16.48
C GLN A 689 -28.42 14.86 -15.89
N VAL A 690 -27.45 15.29 -16.71
CA VAL A 690 -26.11 15.63 -16.22
C VAL A 690 -25.67 16.98 -16.76
N THR A 691 -25.30 17.87 -15.85
CA THR A 691 -24.71 19.18 -16.17
C THR A 691 -23.31 19.24 -15.57
N ILE A 692 -22.32 19.62 -16.38
CA ILE A 692 -20.94 19.82 -15.94
C ILE A 692 -20.58 21.28 -16.13
N GLU A 693 -20.27 21.98 -15.05
CA GLU A 693 -19.97 23.42 -15.08
C GLU A 693 -18.59 23.75 -14.54
N ALA A 694 -17.97 24.76 -15.16
CA ALA A 694 -16.72 25.33 -14.69
C ALA A 694 -17.02 26.35 -13.58
N CYS A 695 -16.71 25.99 -12.33
CA CYS A 695 -16.97 26.85 -11.17
C CYS A 695 -15.87 26.66 -10.11
N ASP A 696 -15.27 27.77 -9.65
CA ASP A 696 -14.52 27.78 -8.39
C ASP A 696 -15.52 27.93 -7.24
N VAL A 697 -15.73 26.87 -6.48
CA VAL A 697 -16.68 26.86 -5.34
C VAL A 697 -16.21 27.71 -4.16
N ALA A 698 -14.93 28.10 -4.14
CA ALA A 698 -14.41 29.08 -3.21
C ALA A 698 -14.70 30.53 -3.63
N ASP A 699 -15.24 30.76 -4.83
CA ASP A 699 -15.81 32.05 -5.23
C ASP A 699 -17.32 32.03 -4.93
N ARG A 700 -17.72 32.82 -3.92
CA ARG A 700 -19.09 32.87 -3.44
C ARG A 700 -20.08 33.35 -4.50
N ASP A 701 -19.69 34.33 -5.32
CA ASP A 701 -20.58 34.92 -6.32
C ASP A 701 -20.71 33.98 -7.52
N ALA A 702 -19.63 33.33 -7.93
CA ALA A 702 -19.67 32.29 -8.96
C ALA A 702 -20.55 31.11 -8.53
N LEU A 703 -20.41 30.64 -7.29
CA LEU A 703 -21.24 29.57 -6.73
C LEU A 703 -22.72 29.98 -6.64
N ALA A 704 -23.02 31.21 -6.20
CA ALA A 704 -24.39 31.72 -6.17
C ALA A 704 -25.00 31.78 -7.58
N GLY A 705 -24.23 32.24 -8.56
CA GLY A 705 -24.62 32.25 -9.98
C GLY A 705 -24.92 30.84 -10.50
N LEU A 706 -24.08 29.88 -10.17
CA LEU A 706 -24.29 28.48 -10.53
C LEU A 706 -25.55 27.90 -9.88
N LEU A 707 -25.75 28.11 -8.58
CA LEU A 707 -26.93 27.61 -7.86
C LEU A 707 -28.23 28.20 -8.42
N ALA A 708 -28.20 29.43 -8.95
CA ALA A 708 -29.34 30.05 -9.62
C ALA A 708 -29.70 29.39 -10.97
N THR A 709 -28.81 28.57 -11.55
CA THR A 709 -29.09 27.83 -12.80
C THR A 709 -29.83 26.51 -12.57
N VAL A 710 -29.96 26.06 -11.31
CA VAL A 710 -30.64 24.80 -10.98
C VAL A 710 -32.11 24.87 -11.43
N PRO A 711 -32.62 23.88 -12.19
CA PRO A 711 -33.99 23.90 -12.69
C PRO A 711 -35.02 23.92 -11.55
N VAL A 712 -36.05 24.76 -11.66
CA VAL A 712 -37.12 24.87 -10.66
C VAL A 712 -37.90 23.54 -10.51
N ASP A 713 -38.05 22.79 -11.60
CA ASP A 713 -38.74 21.49 -11.59
C ASP A 713 -37.90 20.35 -11.01
N LEU A 714 -36.58 20.55 -10.85
CA LEU A 714 -35.62 19.60 -10.26
C LEU A 714 -34.80 20.32 -9.19
N PRO A 715 -35.39 20.67 -8.02
CA PRO A 715 -34.73 21.47 -7.00
C PRO A 715 -33.46 20.80 -6.47
N LEU A 716 -32.51 21.60 -5.98
CA LEU A 716 -31.31 21.09 -5.30
C LEU A 716 -31.69 20.50 -3.94
N THR A 717 -31.45 19.21 -3.76
CA THR A 717 -31.78 18.47 -2.52
C THR A 717 -30.55 17.82 -1.90
N THR A 718 -29.49 17.58 -2.67
CA THR A 718 -28.28 16.92 -2.19
C THR A 718 -27.04 17.72 -2.57
N VAL A 719 -26.16 17.94 -1.60
CA VAL A 719 -24.84 18.56 -1.81
C VAL A 719 -23.77 17.59 -1.34
N VAL A 720 -22.79 17.33 -2.21
CA VAL A 720 -21.58 16.57 -1.89
C VAL A 720 -20.36 17.44 -2.15
N HIS A 721 -19.62 17.74 -1.08
CA HIS A 721 -18.39 18.51 -1.16
C HIS A 721 -17.16 17.61 -1.17
N ALA A 722 -16.62 17.33 -2.36
CA ALA A 722 -15.42 16.50 -2.58
C ALA A 722 -14.24 17.27 -3.21
N ALA A 723 -14.33 18.60 -3.29
CA ALA A 723 -13.23 19.42 -3.78
C ALA A 723 -12.07 19.47 -2.78
N GLY A 724 -10.84 19.48 -3.28
CA GLY A 724 -9.66 19.68 -2.46
C GLY A 724 -8.37 19.68 -3.27
N VAL A 725 -7.32 20.19 -2.64
CA VAL A 725 -5.94 20.21 -3.16
C VAL A 725 -4.99 19.82 -2.03
N LEU A 726 -3.83 19.27 -2.40
CA LEU A 726 -2.74 18.98 -1.47
C LEU A 726 -1.58 19.96 -1.70
N ASP A 727 -0.91 20.35 -0.62
CA ASP A 727 0.33 21.13 -0.65
C ASP A 727 1.18 20.76 0.57
N ASP A 728 1.76 19.56 0.52
CA ASP A 728 2.42 18.94 1.66
C ASP A 728 3.74 19.65 2.04
N GLY A 729 3.98 19.80 3.33
CA GLY A 729 5.14 20.43 3.93
C GLY A 729 5.13 20.31 5.45
N VAL A 730 6.29 20.02 6.04
CA VAL A 730 6.47 20.10 7.51
C VAL A 730 6.11 21.49 8.02
N LEU A 731 5.69 21.59 9.27
CA LEU A 731 5.27 22.83 9.93
C LEU A 731 6.32 23.94 9.78
N ASP A 732 7.61 23.61 9.85
CA ASP A 732 8.69 24.59 9.64
C ASP A 732 8.72 25.21 8.25
N ALA A 733 8.24 24.51 7.22
CA ALA A 733 8.17 24.96 5.83
C ALA A 733 6.77 25.46 5.42
N GLN A 734 5.80 25.42 6.34
CA GLN A 734 4.47 25.95 6.10
C GLN A 734 4.47 27.47 6.18
N THR A 735 3.71 28.09 5.28
CA THR A 735 3.54 29.55 5.23
C THR A 735 2.05 29.88 5.21
N PRO A 736 1.64 31.10 5.62
CA PRO A 736 0.25 31.53 5.53
C PRO A 736 -0.35 31.35 4.12
N ARG A 737 0.44 31.59 3.06
CA ARG A 737 -0.03 31.37 1.68
C ARG A 737 -0.37 29.90 1.41
N ARG A 738 0.56 28.98 1.72
CA ARG A 738 0.37 27.53 1.49
C ARG A 738 -0.79 26.96 2.32
N MET A 739 -0.97 27.46 3.54
CA MET A 739 -2.14 27.15 4.35
C MET A 739 -3.43 27.64 3.66
N ALA A 740 -3.49 28.91 3.28
CA ALA A 740 -4.66 29.53 2.67
C ALA A 740 -5.08 28.84 1.37
N ASP A 741 -4.12 28.47 0.52
CA ASP A 741 -4.39 27.82 -0.78
C ASP A 741 -5.15 26.48 -0.61
N VAL A 742 -4.80 25.69 0.42
CA VAL A 742 -5.49 24.42 0.73
C VAL A 742 -6.83 24.65 1.43
N LEU A 743 -6.89 25.57 2.41
CA LEU A 743 -8.13 25.88 3.12
C LEU A 743 -9.19 26.45 2.18
N ARG A 744 -8.80 27.29 1.20
CA ARG A 744 -9.72 27.89 0.24
C ARG A 744 -10.54 26.83 -0.52
N ALA A 745 -9.88 25.79 -1.02
CA ALA A 745 -10.54 24.76 -1.83
C ALA A 745 -11.49 23.84 -1.03
N LYS A 746 -11.31 23.77 0.29
CA LYS A 746 -12.08 22.90 1.20
C LYS A 746 -12.96 23.69 2.17
N ALA A 747 -12.35 24.41 3.10
CA ALA A 747 -13.04 25.13 4.16
C ALA A 747 -13.90 26.28 3.62
N ASP A 748 -13.34 27.19 2.82
CA ASP A 748 -14.11 28.33 2.30
C ASP A 748 -15.23 27.88 1.35
N ALA A 749 -14.93 26.90 0.49
CA ALA A 749 -15.92 26.27 -0.38
C ALA A 749 -17.09 25.66 0.41
N ALA A 750 -16.81 24.91 1.47
CA ALA A 750 -17.82 24.34 2.35
C ALA A 750 -18.62 25.43 3.09
N ARG A 751 -17.97 26.52 3.53
CA ARG A 751 -18.63 27.69 4.14
C ARG A 751 -19.63 28.31 3.17
N HIS A 752 -19.23 28.58 1.93
CA HIS A 752 -20.12 29.15 0.92
C HIS A 752 -21.29 28.23 0.57
N LEU A 753 -21.04 26.92 0.44
CA LEU A 753 -22.10 25.93 0.26
C LEU A 753 -23.06 25.94 1.45
N HIS A 754 -22.56 25.99 2.68
CA HIS A 754 -23.40 26.07 3.87
C HIS A 754 -24.31 27.30 3.83
N GLU A 755 -23.75 28.48 3.58
CA GLU A 755 -24.47 29.77 3.58
C GLU A 755 -25.52 29.84 2.47
N LEU A 756 -25.13 29.52 1.23
CA LEU A 756 -25.99 29.67 0.05
C LEU A 756 -27.10 28.62 -0.02
N THR A 757 -26.94 27.49 0.68
CA THR A 757 -27.96 26.42 0.73
C THR A 757 -28.74 26.38 2.04
N ARG A 758 -28.50 27.32 2.96
CA ARG A 758 -29.12 27.33 4.31
C ARG A 758 -30.65 27.36 4.27
N GLY A 759 -31.23 28.01 3.27
CA GLY A 759 -32.69 28.11 3.09
C GLY A 759 -33.30 27.03 2.20
N LEU A 760 -32.52 26.05 1.73
CA LEU A 760 -32.98 24.97 0.87
C LEU A 760 -33.35 23.74 1.72
N ASP A 761 -34.37 23.01 1.27
CA ASP A 761 -34.81 21.77 1.89
C ASP A 761 -33.95 20.60 1.39
N LEU A 762 -32.72 20.52 1.90
CA LEU A 762 -31.79 19.46 1.52
C LEU A 762 -32.15 18.14 2.23
N SER A 763 -32.05 17.02 1.52
CA SER A 763 -32.07 15.67 2.09
C SER A 763 -30.70 15.24 2.62
N ALA A 764 -29.61 15.78 2.06
CA ALA A 764 -28.25 15.54 2.54
C ALA A 764 -27.28 16.67 2.19
N PHE A 765 -26.32 16.90 3.09
CA PHE A 765 -25.19 17.80 2.91
C PHE A 765 -23.93 17.06 3.36
N VAL A 766 -23.22 16.45 2.42
CA VAL A 766 -22.11 15.54 2.68
C VAL A 766 -20.79 16.25 2.47
N LEU A 767 -19.92 16.21 3.47
CA LEU A 767 -18.57 16.77 3.44
C LEU A 767 -17.53 15.64 3.38
N PHE A 768 -16.67 15.64 2.36
CA PHE A 768 -15.59 14.67 2.25
C PHE A 768 -14.36 15.18 3.02
N SER A 769 -14.29 14.73 4.27
CA SER A 769 -13.16 14.89 5.18
C SER A 769 -12.15 13.76 4.99
N SER A 770 -11.18 13.65 5.90
CA SER A 770 -10.12 12.65 5.83
C SER A 770 -9.74 12.14 7.22
N MET A 771 -9.32 10.87 7.31
CA MET A 771 -8.73 10.31 8.54
C MET A 771 -7.57 11.14 9.11
N ALA A 772 -6.88 11.90 8.25
CA ALA A 772 -5.83 12.83 8.66
C ALA A 772 -6.33 13.85 9.69
N ALA A 773 -7.57 14.35 9.56
CA ALA A 773 -8.19 15.23 10.55
C ALA A 773 -8.42 14.55 11.90
N THR A 774 -8.50 13.22 11.94
CA THR A 774 -8.74 12.46 13.18
C THR A 774 -7.46 12.11 13.92
N PHE A 775 -6.45 11.60 13.21
CA PHE A 775 -5.20 11.12 13.80
C PHE A 775 -4.06 12.15 13.75
N GLY A 776 -4.17 13.17 12.89
CA GLY A 776 -3.04 13.98 12.44
C GLY A 776 -2.34 13.32 11.25
N ALA A 777 -1.57 14.11 10.51
CA ALA A 777 -0.69 13.63 9.46
C ALA A 777 0.52 14.56 9.36
N ALA A 778 1.71 14.02 9.64
CA ALA A 778 2.96 14.77 9.54
C ALA A 778 3.17 15.27 8.10
N GLY A 779 3.64 16.50 7.95
CA GLY A 779 3.80 17.14 6.66
C GLY A 779 2.49 17.63 6.03
N GLN A 780 1.33 17.53 6.70
CA GLN A 780 0.04 17.87 6.10
C GLN A 780 -0.80 18.84 6.95
N ALA A 781 -0.15 19.73 7.72
CA ALA A 781 -0.82 20.63 8.66
C ALA A 781 -1.98 21.45 8.04
N ASN A 782 -1.81 21.94 6.81
CA ASN A 782 -2.83 22.67 6.06
C ASN A 782 -4.04 21.80 5.69
N TYR A 783 -3.81 20.59 5.20
CA TYR A 783 -4.84 19.62 4.84
C TYR A 783 -5.60 19.11 6.07
N VAL A 784 -4.88 18.80 7.15
CA VAL A 784 -5.47 18.37 8.43
C VAL A 784 -6.35 19.48 9.02
N ALA A 785 -5.87 20.74 9.01
CA ALA A 785 -6.65 21.90 9.44
C ALA A 785 -7.91 22.11 8.60
N ALA A 786 -7.81 22.00 7.27
CA ALA A 786 -8.95 22.16 6.37
C ALA A 786 -10.03 21.08 6.58
N ASN A 787 -9.64 19.82 6.78
CA ASN A 787 -10.61 18.75 7.04
C ASN A 787 -11.21 18.82 8.46
N ALA A 788 -10.46 19.27 9.46
CA ALA A 788 -11.00 19.52 10.80
C ALA A 788 -12.10 20.60 10.81
N TYR A 789 -11.99 21.61 9.92
CA TYR A 789 -13.08 22.57 9.69
C TYR A 789 -14.34 21.90 9.13
N LEU A 790 -14.20 20.96 8.18
CA LEU A 790 -15.35 20.25 7.61
C LEU A 790 -16.11 19.44 8.67
N ASP A 791 -15.36 18.74 9.53
CA ASP A 791 -15.93 17.99 10.64
C ASP A 791 -16.73 18.90 11.59
N ALA A 792 -16.16 20.07 11.92
CA ALA A 792 -16.81 21.05 12.78
C ALA A 792 -18.02 21.74 12.13
N LEU A 793 -17.96 22.02 10.82
CA LEU A 793 -19.07 22.61 10.08
C LEU A 793 -20.28 21.67 10.04
N ALA A 794 -20.06 20.35 9.95
CA ALA A 794 -21.14 19.37 10.02
C ALA A 794 -21.86 19.42 11.38
N GLU A 795 -21.11 19.46 12.49
CA GLU A 795 -21.67 19.61 13.84
C GLU A 795 -22.42 20.93 14.02
N GLN A 796 -21.86 22.04 13.54
CA GLN A 796 -22.53 23.34 13.58
C GLN A 796 -23.86 23.30 12.82
N ARG A 797 -23.84 22.78 11.58
CA ARG A 797 -25.03 22.72 10.72
C ARG A 797 -26.13 21.84 11.33
N ARG A 798 -25.75 20.71 11.95
CA ARG A 798 -26.68 19.87 12.73
C ARG A 798 -27.25 20.58 13.94
N ALA A 799 -26.44 21.36 14.67
CA ALA A 799 -26.91 22.15 15.81
C ALA A 799 -27.92 23.25 15.41
N GLU A 800 -27.89 23.69 14.14
CA GLU A 800 -28.87 24.60 13.54
C GLU A 800 -30.14 23.89 13.03
N GLY A 801 -30.21 22.57 13.14
CA GLY A 801 -31.33 21.75 12.65
C GLY A 801 -31.30 21.47 11.14
N LEU A 802 -30.14 21.69 10.49
CA LEU A 802 -29.93 21.43 9.07
C LEU A 802 -29.18 20.10 8.88
N PRO A 803 -29.41 19.35 7.79
CA PRO A 803 -28.69 18.12 7.52
C PRO A 803 -27.21 18.39 7.28
N ALA A 804 -26.35 17.53 7.81
CA ALA A 804 -24.92 17.49 7.50
C ALA A 804 -24.28 16.17 7.92
N THR A 805 -23.41 15.63 7.06
CA THR A 805 -22.63 14.41 7.36
C THR A 805 -21.19 14.63 6.90
N SER A 806 -20.24 14.63 7.83
CA SER A 806 -18.81 14.62 7.51
C SER A 806 -18.30 13.18 7.46
N MET A 807 -17.80 12.79 6.29
CA MET A 807 -17.19 11.48 6.08
C MET A 807 -15.68 11.63 6.09
N ALA A 808 -15.02 11.17 7.14
CA ALA A 808 -13.57 11.14 7.23
C ALA A 808 -13.05 9.85 6.59
N TRP A 809 -12.53 9.93 5.37
CA TRP A 809 -12.10 8.75 4.60
C TRP A 809 -10.64 8.35 4.82
N GLY A 810 -10.37 7.04 4.78
CA GLY A 810 -9.09 6.47 4.37
C GLY A 810 -8.81 6.67 2.87
N ALA A 811 -7.67 6.16 2.38
CA ALA A 811 -7.36 6.21 0.96
C ALA A 811 -8.32 5.32 0.14
N TRP A 812 -8.63 5.68 -1.11
CA TRP A 812 -9.49 4.90 -2.02
C TRP A 812 -8.65 4.24 -3.13
N ALA A 813 -9.04 3.02 -3.55
CA ALA A 813 -8.25 2.20 -4.47
C ALA A 813 -8.32 2.65 -5.96
N ASP A 814 -9.50 3.01 -6.47
CA ASP A 814 -9.72 3.28 -7.92
C ASP A 814 -9.61 4.77 -8.31
N GLY A 815 -8.90 5.59 -7.52
CA GLY A 815 -8.72 7.01 -7.81
C GLY A 815 -8.83 7.92 -6.57
N GLY A 816 -8.26 9.14 -6.64
CA GLY A 816 -8.27 10.10 -5.53
C GLY A 816 -6.92 10.81 -5.33
N MET A 817 -6.71 11.37 -4.14
CA MET A 817 -5.45 12.06 -3.78
C MET A 817 -4.29 11.10 -3.46
N ALA A 818 -4.55 9.79 -3.39
CA ALA A 818 -3.58 8.73 -3.07
C ALA A 818 -3.29 7.79 -4.26
N THR A 819 -3.46 8.27 -5.51
CA THR A 819 -3.30 7.47 -6.74
C THR A 819 -1.86 7.23 -7.17
N ASP A 820 -0.90 7.86 -6.51
CA ASP A 820 0.50 7.53 -6.71
C ASP A 820 0.74 6.14 -6.10
N GLU A 821 1.16 5.17 -6.92
CA GLU A 821 1.42 3.79 -6.49
C GLU A 821 2.38 3.73 -5.30
N LEU A 822 3.33 4.69 -5.19
CA LEU A 822 4.25 4.78 -4.06
C LEU A 822 3.57 5.22 -2.76
N VAL A 823 2.61 6.15 -2.85
CA VAL A 823 1.83 6.63 -1.70
C VAL A 823 0.87 5.55 -1.21
N ALA A 824 0.20 4.84 -2.14
CA ALA A 824 -0.68 3.73 -1.81
C ALA A 824 0.07 2.56 -1.15
N GLU A 825 1.24 2.21 -1.67
CA GLU A 825 2.10 1.17 -1.08
C GLU A 825 2.61 1.57 0.31
N ARG A 826 2.97 2.83 0.51
CA ARG A 826 3.40 3.34 1.82
C ARG A 826 2.29 3.27 2.86
N LEU A 827 1.08 3.72 2.52
CA LEU A 827 -0.08 3.63 3.41
C LEU A 827 -0.39 2.17 3.77
N ARG A 828 -0.28 1.25 2.80
CA ARG A 828 -0.43 -0.19 3.05
C ARG A 828 0.64 -0.72 4.01
N GLN A 829 1.89 -0.31 3.85
CA GLN A 829 2.99 -0.69 4.75
C GLN A 829 2.82 -0.14 6.17
N SER A 830 2.20 1.02 6.33
CA SER A 830 1.87 1.60 7.65
C SER A 830 0.57 1.04 8.27
N GLY A 831 -0.09 0.08 7.62
CA GLY A 831 -1.30 -0.58 8.12
C GLY A 831 -2.61 0.12 7.75
N LEU A 832 -2.62 0.91 6.67
CA LEU A 832 -3.77 1.65 6.13
C LEU A 832 -4.04 1.23 4.67
N PRO A 833 -4.60 0.04 4.42
CA PRO A 833 -4.98 -0.37 3.08
C PRO A 833 -6.04 0.56 2.45
N ALA A 834 -6.05 0.61 1.11
CA ALA A 834 -6.99 1.44 0.36
C ALA A 834 -8.39 0.81 0.32
N LEU A 835 -9.41 1.65 0.45
CA LEU A 835 -10.82 1.28 0.44
C LEU A 835 -11.29 1.01 -0.99
N ALA A 836 -11.95 -0.14 -1.17
CA ALA A 836 -12.66 -0.43 -2.42
C ALA A 836 -13.87 0.51 -2.57
N PRO A 837 -14.13 1.10 -3.76
CA PRO A 837 -15.18 2.11 -3.92
C PRO A 837 -16.59 1.62 -3.60
N GLU A 838 -16.95 0.38 -3.93
CA GLU A 838 -18.29 -0.15 -3.68
C GLU A 838 -18.60 -0.19 -2.17
N PRO A 839 -17.84 -0.88 -1.31
CA PRO A 839 -18.06 -0.82 0.13
C PRO A 839 -17.89 0.59 0.72
N ALA A 840 -17.02 1.43 0.17
CA ALA A 840 -16.89 2.82 0.62
C ALA A 840 -18.18 3.63 0.36
N THR A 841 -18.80 3.48 -0.81
CA THR A 841 -20.12 4.11 -1.08
C THR A 841 -21.25 3.50 -0.25
N ALA A 842 -21.19 2.22 0.10
CA ALA A 842 -22.12 1.61 1.04
C ALA A 842 -21.98 2.20 2.45
N ALA A 843 -20.75 2.50 2.91
CA ALA A 843 -20.51 3.19 4.17
C ALA A 843 -21.09 4.62 4.19
N LEU A 844 -21.09 5.32 3.05
CA LEU A 844 -21.80 6.60 2.91
C LEU A 844 -23.31 6.42 3.07
N GLY A 845 -23.90 5.40 2.43
CA GLY A 845 -25.31 5.05 2.60
C GLY A 845 -25.66 4.79 4.06
N ALA A 846 -24.89 3.93 4.73
CA ALA A 846 -25.10 3.59 6.14
C ALA A 846 -25.00 4.81 7.08
N ALA A 847 -24.11 5.76 6.80
CA ALA A 847 -24.02 7.00 7.57
C ALA A 847 -25.25 7.91 7.37
N LEU A 848 -25.82 7.96 6.16
CA LEU A 848 -27.03 8.71 5.86
C LEU A 848 -28.29 8.04 6.43
N ASP A 849 -28.36 6.71 6.37
CA ASP A 849 -29.46 5.90 6.95
C ASP A 849 -29.56 6.08 8.47
N LEU A 850 -28.41 6.13 9.14
CA LEU A 850 -28.31 6.34 10.59
C LEU A 850 -28.39 7.82 10.98
N ASP A 851 -28.54 8.73 10.01
CA ASP A 851 -28.54 10.17 10.20
C ASP A 851 -27.31 10.69 10.98
N GLU A 852 -26.13 10.14 10.66
CA GLU A 852 -24.88 10.49 11.34
C GLU A 852 -24.39 11.88 10.98
N THR A 853 -23.85 12.59 11.98
CA THR A 853 -23.13 13.86 11.77
C THR A 853 -21.70 13.63 11.29
N PHE A 854 -21.02 12.62 11.84
CA PHE A 854 -19.62 12.30 11.55
C PHE A 854 -19.41 10.80 11.52
N SER A 855 -18.71 10.31 10.49
CA SER A 855 -18.30 8.91 10.35
C SER A 855 -16.85 8.85 9.87
N LEU A 856 -15.97 8.19 10.64
CA LEU A 856 -14.63 7.83 10.17
C LEU A 856 -14.72 6.46 9.50
N VAL A 857 -14.38 6.40 8.22
CA VAL A 857 -14.40 5.17 7.42
C VAL A 857 -13.00 4.87 6.92
N VAL A 858 -12.36 3.86 7.50
CA VAL A 858 -10.98 3.49 7.23
C VAL A 858 -10.76 2.03 7.58
N ASP A 859 -10.02 1.33 6.73
CA ASP A 859 -9.55 -0.01 7.01
C ASP A 859 -8.19 0.08 7.74
N ILE A 860 -8.10 -0.45 8.95
CA ILE A 860 -6.92 -0.31 9.82
C ILE A 860 -6.42 -1.68 10.24
N GLU A 861 -5.18 -1.97 9.85
CA GLU A 861 -4.38 -3.06 10.40
C GLU A 861 -3.70 -2.59 11.70
N TRP A 862 -4.43 -2.70 12.83
CA TRP A 862 -4.01 -2.15 14.12
C TRP A 862 -2.64 -2.65 14.62
N ASP A 863 -2.23 -3.85 14.23
CA ASP A 863 -0.92 -4.44 14.57
C ASP A 863 0.27 -3.66 13.99
N ARG A 864 0.05 -2.94 12.88
CA ARG A 864 1.06 -2.08 12.23
C ARG A 864 0.86 -0.61 12.56
N PHE A 865 -0.39 -0.14 12.49
CA PHE A 865 -0.70 1.28 12.60
C PHE A 865 -0.55 1.82 14.04
N ALA A 866 -1.02 1.09 15.06
CA ALA A 866 -1.03 1.59 16.44
C ALA A 866 0.39 1.80 17.03
N PRO A 867 1.36 0.88 16.84
CA PRO A 867 2.72 1.08 17.29
C PRO A 867 3.41 2.28 16.62
N GLY A 868 3.22 2.47 15.32
CA GLY A 868 3.79 3.61 14.58
C GLY A 868 3.24 4.95 15.09
N LEU A 869 1.93 5.03 15.30
CA LEU A 869 1.26 6.24 15.80
C LEU A 869 1.59 6.57 17.26
N SER A 870 2.02 5.59 18.08
CA SER A 870 2.33 5.77 19.51
C SER A 870 3.82 5.67 19.84
N GLY A 871 4.70 5.60 18.83
CA GLY A 871 6.13 5.33 19.02
C GLY A 871 6.91 6.44 19.73
N HIS A 872 6.52 7.69 19.52
CA HIS A 872 7.20 8.90 20.05
C HIS A 872 6.49 9.50 21.26
N ARG A 873 5.17 9.37 21.30
CA ARG A 873 4.30 9.87 22.35
C ARG A 873 3.12 8.91 22.51
N PRO A 874 2.64 8.66 23.75
CA PRO A 874 1.37 7.98 23.95
C PRO A 874 0.24 8.66 23.19
N ASN A 875 -0.59 7.90 22.49
CA ASN A 875 -1.77 8.43 21.82
C ASN A 875 -3.05 8.03 22.59
N PRO A 876 -3.58 8.91 23.47
CA PRO A 876 -4.72 8.59 24.32
C PRO A 876 -6.03 8.42 23.55
N LEU A 877 -6.08 8.87 22.28
CA LEU A 877 -7.24 8.68 21.40
C LEU A 877 -7.61 7.19 21.26
N LEU A 878 -6.59 6.32 21.27
CA LEU A 878 -6.72 4.86 21.08
C LEU A 878 -7.04 4.10 22.37
N ALA A 879 -7.11 4.78 23.52
CA ALA A 879 -7.16 4.16 24.84
C ALA A 879 -8.39 3.24 25.05
N GLU A 880 -9.48 3.46 24.32
CA GLU A 880 -10.70 2.63 24.41
C GLU A 880 -10.68 1.42 23.46
N LEU A 881 -9.81 1.39 22.45
CA LEU A 881 -9.71 0.28 21.49
C LEU A 881 -8.83 -0.86 22.01
N SER A 882 -9.41 -2.06 22.15
CA SER A 882 -8.69 -3.23 22.69
C SER A 882 -7.63 -3.80 21.75
N GLU A 883 -7.87 -3.83 20.44
CA GLU A 883 -6.88 -4.25 19.44
C GLU A 883 -5.65 -3.33 19.43
N ALA A 884 -5.84 -2.01 19.36
CA ALA A 884 -4.75 -1.04 19.34
C ALA A 884 -3.87 -1.14 20.59
N ARG A 885 -4.48 -1.26 21.78
CA ARG A 885 -3.76 -1.46 23.04
C ARG A 885 -2.91 -2.74 23.04
N ARG A 886 -3.47 -3.85 22.54
CA ARG A 886 -2.72 -5.11 22.43
C ARG A 886 -1.54 -4.99 21.47
N ALA A 887 -1.73 -4.35 20.33
CA ALA A 887 -0.68 -4.11 19.34
C ALA A 887 0.48 -3.26 19.91
N ILE A 888 0.17 -2.16 20.59
CA ILE A 888 1.17 -1.28 21.24
C ILE A 888 1.96 -2.05 22.30
N GLU A 889 1.28 -2.82 23.16
CA GLU A 889 1.95 -3.59 24.21
C GLU A 889 2.82 -4.71 23.64
N ALA A 890 2.34 -5.42 22.61
CA ALA A 890 3.12 -6.44 21.90
C ALA A 890 4.41 -5.85 21.32
N ALA A 891 4.33 -4.71 20.63
CA ALA A 891 5.49 -4.01 20.10
C ALA A 891 6.48 -3.59 21.21
N ARG A 892 5.98 -3.05 22.32
CA ARG A 892 6.79 -2.64 23.49
C ARG A 892 7.53 -3.82 24.14
N THR A 893 6.93 -5.01 24.17
CA THR A 893 7.57 -6.22 24.68
C THR A 893 8.62 -6.79 23.71
N ALA A 894 8.43 -6.64 22.40
CA ALA A 894 9.37 -7.10 21.39
C ALA A 894 10.65 -6.25 21.31
N THR A 895 10.57 -4.94 21.60
CA THR A 895 11.72 -4.01 21.54
C THR A 895 12.53 -3.88 22.83
N GLY A 896 12.16 -4.60 23.90
CA GLY A 896 12.92 -4.59 25.16
C GLY A 896 12.75 -3.31 26.00
N GLY A 897 11.51 -2.87 26.24
CA GLY A 897 11.19 -1.84 27.24
C GLY A 897 11.64 -0.40 26.91
N PRO A 898 11.18 0.62 27.66
CA PRO A 898 11.54 2.02 27.40
C PRO A 898 13.03 2.26 27.72
N ALA A 899 13.74 2.95 26.83
CA ALA A 899 15.08 3.45 27.09
C ALA A 899 15.07 4.43 28.29
N ILE A 900 15.96 4.21 29.26
CA ILE A 900 16.17 5.11 30.40
C ILE A 900 17.05 6.28 29.91
N PRO A 901 16.66 7.55 30.11
CA PRO A 901 17.49 8.70 29.75
C PRO A 901 18.86 8.61 30.44
N GLY A 902 19.94 8.68 29.65
CA GLY A 902 21.33 8.69 30.16
C GLY A 902 22.07 7.34 30.14
N GLN A 903 21.49 6.26 29.60
CA GLN A 903 22.26 5.07 29.23
C GLN A 903 22.76 5.19 27.77
N PRO A 904 24.03 4.82 27.48
CA PRO A 904 24.52 4.81 26.10
C PRO A 904 23.70 3.83 25.25
N THR A 905 23.18 4.31 24.12
CA THR A 905 22.48 3.48 23.13
C THR A 905 23.42 2.47 22.48
N SER A 906 22.88 1.40 21.88
CA SER A 906 23.69 0.38 21.20
C SER A 906 24.57 0.98 20.09
N LEU A 907 24.14 2.05 19.44
CA LEU A 907 24.93 2.80 18.46
C LEU A 907 26.03 3.65 19.12
N ALA A 908 25.70 4.42 20.17
CA ALA A 908 26.68 5.23 20.89
C ALA A 908 27.81 4.37 21.49
N GLN A 909 27.46 3.19 22.01
CA GLN A 909 28.41 2.22 22.54
C GLN A 909 29.29 1.63 21.42
N ARG A 910 28.71 1.24 20.28
CA ARG A 910 29.47 0.78 19.10
C ARG A 910 30.41 1.84 18.54
N LEU A 911 30.00 3.11 18.52
CA LEU A 911 30.85 4.24 18.09
C LEU A 911 31.99 4.51 19.08
N THR A 912 31.74 4.35 20.38
CA THR A 912 32.76 4.51 21.43
C THR A 912 33.78 3.36 21.43
N ASP A 913 33.31 2.13 21.16
CA ASP A 913 34.14 0.91 21.12
C ASP A 913 34.95 0.78 19.81
N ALA A 914 34.65 1.59 18.79
CA ALA A 914 35.38 1.60 17.53
C ALA A 914 36.79 2.19 17.70
N GLY A 915 37.79 1.46 17.20
CA GLY A 915 39.21 1.73 17.44
C GLY A 915 39.81 2.79 16.53
N THR A 916 39.15 3.09 15.40
CA THR A 916 39.60 4.07 14.38
C THR A 916 38.47 5.00 13.95
N ASP A 917 38.82 6.17 13.40
CA ASP A 917 37.83 7.13 12.89
C ASP A 917 37.11 6.57 11.64
N GLU A 918 37.82 5.85 10.76
CA GLU A 918 37.18 5.20 9.59
C GLU A 918 36.15 4.14 9.98
N GLU A 919 36.38 3.38 11.06
CA GLU A 919 35.40 2.43 11.58
C GLU A 919 34.15 3.12 12.14
N ARG A 920 34.31 4.30 12.77
CA ARG A 920 33.18 5.08 13.29
C ARG A 920 32.33 5.65 12.16
N ASP A 921 32.97 6.24 11.17
CA ASP A 921 32.29 6.82 10.00
C ASP A 921 31.49 5.73 9.25
N GLN A 922 32.05 4.53 9.10
CA GLN A 922 31.36 3.39 8.50
C GLN A 922 30.18 2.90 9.36
N ILE A 923 30.34 2.79 10.68
CA ILE A 923 29.26 2.38 11.61
C ILE A 923 28.10 3.38 11.58
N ALA A 924 28.39 4.68 11.57
CA ALA A 924 27.38 5.74 11.51
C ALA A 924 26.65 5.73 10.15
N LEU A 925 27.39 5.61 9.05
CA LEU A 925 26.83 5.57 7.71
C LEU A 925 25.95 4.34 7.47
N ASP A 926 26.41 3.15 7.86
CA ASP A 926 25.62 1.92 7.74
C ASP A 926 24.35 1.98 8.58
N PHE A 927 24.42 2.60 9.77
CA PHE A 927 23.26 2.84 10.60
C PHE A 927 22.23 3.75 9.90
N VAL A 928 22.67 4.90 9.36
CA VAL A 928 21.78 5.83 8.64
C VAL A 928 21.19 5.18 7.40
N ARG A 929 22.00 4.51 6.57
CA ARG A 929 21.52 3.82 5.35
C ARG A 929 20.53 2.71 5.69
N THR A 930 20.70 2.03 6.82
CA THR A 930 19.76 1.00 7.27
C THR A 930 18.41 1.63 7.61
N GLN A 931 18.41 2.73 8.37
CA GLN A 931 17.16 3.40 8.74
C GLN A 931 16.47 4.03 7.53
N VAL A 932 17.24 4.61 6.61
CA VAL A 932 16.73 5.17 5.36
C VAL A 932 16.12 4.08 4.48
N ALA A 933 16.77 2.92 4.37
CA ALA A 933 16.22 1.79 3.64
C ALA A 933 14.89 1.31 4.24
N VAL A 934 14.78 1.29 5.58
CA VAL A 934 13.52 0.94 6.27
C VAL A 934 12.41 1.93 5.93
N VAL A 935 12.68 3.25 6.00
CA VAL A 935 11.66 4.29 5.75
C VAL A 935 11.23 4.35 4.28
N LEU A 936 12.17 4.17 3.35
CA LEU A 936 11.88 4.17 1.91
C LEU A 936 11.42 2.81 1.37
N GLY A 937 11.26 1.80 2.24
CA GLY A 937 10.85 0.45 1.85
C GLY A 937 11.86 -0.26 0.93
N HIS A 938 13.13 0.13 1.00
CA HIS A 938 14.20 -0.51 0.23
C HIS A 938 14.67 -1.82 0.87
N PRO A 939 15.15 -2.79 0.08
CA PRO A 939 15.50 -4.13 0.57
C PRO A 939 16.70 -4.17 1.54
N GLY A 940 17.46 -3.08 1.70
CA GLY A 940 18.56 -2.98 2.64
C GLY A 940 19.44 -1.72 2.44
N PRO A 941 20.39 -1.44 3.35
CA PRO A 941 21.20 -0.22 3.33
C PRO A 941 21.98 0.01 2.03
N ASP A 942 22.38 -1.07 1.33
CA ASP A 942 23.20 -0.99 0.12
C ASP A 942 22.47 -0.36 -1.09
N SER A 943 21.13 -0.35 -1.06
CA SER A 943 20.30 0.32 -2.05
C SER A 943 20.23 1.84 -1.89
N VAL A 944 20.68 2.36 -0.75
CA VAL A 944 20.70 3.79 -0.43
C VAL A 944 22.07 4.35 -0.81
N GLU A 945 22.14 5.19 -1.83
CA GLU A 945 23.41 5.75 -2.27
C GLU A 945 23.94 6.80 -1.26
N PRO A 946 25.16 6.63 -0.70
CA PRO A 946 25.65 7.45 0.43
C PRO A 946 25.72 8.97 0.20
N SER A 947 26.01 9.38 -1.04
CA SER A 947 26.21 10.78 -1.43
C SER A 947 25.01 11.38 -2.15
N ARG A 948 23.96 10.60 -2.41
CA ARG A 948 22.77 11.05 -3.13
C ARG A 948 21.86 11.84 -2.19
N ALA A 949 21.24 12.90 -2.71
CA ALA A 949 20.35 13.70 -1.90
C ALA A 949 19.11 12.89 -1.51
N PHE A 950 18.63 13.06 -0.28
CA PHE A 950 17.44 12.37 0.21
C PHE A 950 16.21 12.63 -0.69
N ARG A 951 16.05 13.84 -1.24
CA ARG A 951 14.98 14.15 -2.20
C ARG A 951 15.03 13.26 -3.44
N ASP A 952 16.22 12.98 -3.96
CA ASP A 952 16.42 12.16 -5.15
C ASP A 952 16.30 10.65 -4.85
N LEU A 953 16.37 10.28 -3.57
CA LEU A 953 16.09 8.93 -3.06
C LEU A 953 14.59 8.71 -2.79
N GLY A 954 13.75 9.74 -2.94
CA GLY A 954 12.32 9.65 -2.72
C GLY A 954 11.84 10.14 -1.36
N PHE A 955 12.68 10.89 -0.61
CA PHE A 955 12.19 11.61 0.57
C PHE A 955 11.34 12.81 0.16
N ASP A 956 10.15 12.84 0.75
CA ASP A 956 9.21 13.94 0.80
C ASP A 956 9.11 14.50 2.24
N SER A 957 8.17 15.41 2.47
CA SER A 957 7.99 16.05 3.78
C SER A 957 7.47 15.07 4.86
N LEU A 958 6.80 13.99 4.48
CA LEU A 958 6.26 12.98 5.40
C LEU A 958 7.36 12.01 5.85
N THR A 959 8.08 11.45 4.89
CA THR A 959 9.22 10.53 5.13
C THR A 959 10.36 11.21 5.88
N ALA A 960 10.58 12.51 5.70
CA ALA A 960 11.57 13.28 6.45
C ALA A 960 11.27 13.28 7.97
N VAL A 961 10.00 13.32 8.36
CA VAL A 961 9.59 13.24 9.76
C VAL A 961 9.66 11.80 10.25
N GLU A 962 9.26 10.82 9.44
CA GLU A 962 9.34 9.39 9.79
C GLU A 962 10.79 8.94 10.08
N ILE A 963 11.75 9.33 9.25
CA ILE A 963 13.16 9.01 9.48
C ILE A 963 13.71 9.75 10.70
N ARG A 964 13.34 11.02 10.91
CA ARG A 964 13.71 11.77 12.12
C ARG A 964 13.24 11.03 13.35
N ASN A 965 11.95 10.67 13.36
CA ASN A 965 11.29 9.94 14.41
C ASN A 965 12.02 8.62 14.71
N LEU A 966 12.26 7.80 13.69
CA LEU A 966 12.99 6.54 13.81
C LEU A 966 14.41 6.74 14.38
N LEU A 967 15.14 7.73 13.88
CA LEU A 967 16.50 8.05 14.35
C LEU A 967 16.49 8.53 15.80
N SER A 968 15.57 9.39 16.22
CA SER A 968 15.44 9.83 17.60
C SER A 968 15.17 8.66 18.56
N THR A 969 14.29 7.72 18.18
CA THR A 969 14.00 6.53 18.99
C THR A 969 15.23 5.64 19.16
N LEU A 970 16.00 5.42 18.09
CA LEU A 970 17.13 4.49 18.10
C LEU A 970 18.41 5.10 18.70
N THR A 971 18.58 6.42 18.59
CA THR A 971 19.78 7.13 19.05
C THR A 971 19.61 7.78 20.43
N GLY A 972 18.37 8.06 20.84
CA GLY A 972 18.05 8.84 22.03
C GLY A 972 18.30 10.35 21.88
N LEU A 973 18.66 10.81 20.67
CA LEU A 973 18.90 12.23 20.37
C LEU A 973 17.59 12.99 20.12
N LYS A 974 17.57 14.27 20.54
CA LYS A 974 16.57 15.23 20.11
C LYS A 974 16.96 15.77 18.73
N LEU A 975 16.30 15.29 17.68
CA LEU A 975 16.59 15.69 16.30
C LEU A 975 15.49 16.65 15.78
N PRO A 976 15.84 17.73 15.06
CA PRO A 976 14.87 18.63 14.45
C PRO A 976 14.13 17.95 13.29
N ALA A 977 12.88 18.34 13.03
CA ALA A 977 12.08 17.81 11.91
C ALA A 977 12.70 18.13 10.54
N THR A 978 13.60 19.12 10.49
CA THR A 978 14.35 19.54 9.29
C THR A 978 15.63 18.73 9.04
N ILE A 979 15.93 17.70 9.84
CA ILE A 979 17.22 17.00 9.81
C ILE A 979 17.64 16.51 8.42
N ILE A 980 16.68 16.08 7.60
CA ILE A 980 16.90 15.60 6.22
C ILE A 980 17.17 16.74 5.23
N PHE A 981 16.79 17.97 5.55
CA PHE A 981 17.12 19.16 4.76
C PHE A 981 18.43 19.80 5.20
N ASP A 982 18.70 19.80 6.51
CA ASP A 982 19.93 20.33 7.09
C ASP A 982 21.13 19.44 6.74
N TYR A 983 20.92 18.12 6.68
CA TYR A 983 21.90 17.11 6.31
C TYR A 983 21.37 16.30 5.12
N PRO A 984 21.47 16.83 3.88
CA PRO A 984 20.68 16.35 2.75
C PRO A 984 21.13 15.02 2.16
N THR A 985 22.14 14.34 2.72
CA THR A 985 22.65 13.06 2.23
C THR A 985 22.89 12.09 3.39
N PRO A 986 22.85 10.76 3.17
CA PRO A 986 23.17 9.77 4.19
C PRO A 986 24.52 9.99 4.89
N ILE A 987 25.56 10.41 4.15
CA ILE A 987 26.88 10.75 4.73
C ILE A 987 26.78 11.96 5.65
N ALA A 988 26.18 13.07 5.19
CA ALA A 988 26.08 14.28 6.01
C ALA A 988 25.29 14.03 7.31
N LEU A 989 24.26 13.19 7.25
CA LEU A 989 23.47 12.82 8.41
C LEU A 989 24.24 11.90 9.36
N ALA A 990 25.01 10.96 8.83
CA ALA A 990 25.87 10.08 9.63
C ALA A 990 26.94 10.87 10.40
N ASP A 991 27.60 11.81 9.73
CA ASP A 991 28.60 12.70 10.33
C ASP A 991 27.99 13.51 11.49
N HIS A 992 26.78 14.03 11.31
CA HIS A 992 26.06 14.77 12.34
C HIS A 992 25.70 13.89 13.54
N LEU A 993 25.10 12.71 13.32
CA LEU A 993 24.74 11.79 14.40
C LEU A 993 25.97 11.33 15.20
N GLN A 994 27.08 11.10 14.51
CA GLN A 994 28.35 10.77 15.15
C GLN A 994 28.84 11.94 16.01
N ALA A 995 28.83 13.17 15.51
CA ALA A 995 29.24 14.35 16.27
C ALA A 995 28.41 14.54 17.55
N GLU A 996 27.09 14.32 17.48
CA GLU A 996 26.17 14.42 18.62
C GLU A 996 26.35 13.30 19.66
N LEU A 997 26.61 12.06 19.23
CA LEU A 997 26.64 10.89 20.14
C LEU A 997 27.96 10.70 20.90
N ILE A 998 29.11 11.07 20.30
CA ILE A 998 30.44 10.86 20.92
C ILE A 998 31.20 12.16 21.23
N GLY A 999 30.68 13.32 20.84
CA GLY A 999 31.24 14.63 21.15
C GLY A 999 32.51 14.97 20.34
N SER A 1000 32.33 15.82 19.33
CA SER A 1000 33.31 16.61 18.55
C SER A 1000 34.20 15.94 17.49
N ARG A 1001 34.08 16.49 16.26
CA ARG A 1001 35.22 16.89 15.40
C ARG A 1001 35.02 18.37 15.00
N PRO A 1002 36.07 19.20 14.88
CA PRO A 1002 35.93 20.57 14.39
C PRO A 1002 35.59 20.56 12.89
N ALA A 1003 34.62 21.37 12.48
CA ALA A 1003 34.33 21.64 11.07
C ALA A 1003 35.60 22.14 10.36
N VAL A 1004 35.86 21.61 9.16
CA VAL A 1004 36.85 22.17 8.24
C VAL A 1004 36.31 23.52 7.75
N SER A 1005 36.71 24.59 8.43
CA SER A 1005 36.53 25.97 7.99
C SER A 1005 37.35 26.23 6.73
N GLY A 1006 36.74 26.07 5.56
CA GLY A 1006 37.19 26.72 4.34
C GLY A 1006 36.80 28.21 4.39
N ALA A 1007 37.75 29.08 4.73
CA ALA A 1007 37.52 30.51 4.74
C ALA A 1007 37.17 31.01 3.32
N SER A 1008 35.94 31.49 3.12
CA SER A 1008 35.59 32.37 1.99
C SER A 1008 35.63 33.81 2.46
N SER A 1009 36.55 34.59 1.91
CA SER A 1009 36.55 36.05 2.04
C SER A 1009 35.52 36.64 1.08
N VAL A 1010 34.52 37.35 1.62
CA VAL A 1010 33.52 38.10 0.86
C VAL A 1010 34.13 39.43 0.43
N GLY A 1011 34.34 39.61 -0.87
CA GLY A 1011 34.56 40.93 -1.46
C GLY A 1011 33.23 41.67 -1.56
N VAL A 1012 33.17 42.90 -1.07
CA VAL A 1012 32.00 43.78 -1.17
C VAL A 1012 31.88 44.26 -2.63
N ALA A 1013 30.74 43.98 -3.29
CA ALA A 1013 30.40 44.54 -4.59
C ALA A 1013 29.85 45.97 -4.41
N LEU A 1014 30.37 46.92 -5.19
CA LEU A 1014 29.82 48.27 -5.36
C LEU A 1014 29.05 48.33 -6.70
N ASP A 1015 28.00 49.14 -6.77
CA ASP A 1015 26.92 49.15 -7.78
C ASP A 1015 27.30 49.39 -9.27
N ASP A 1016 28.58 49.50 -9.64
CA ASP A 1016 29.01 49.94 -10.99
C ASP A 1016 30.13 49.05 -11.62
N ASP A 1017 30.20 47.75 -11.33
CA ASP A 1017 31.22 46.89 -11.94
C ASP A 1017 30.89 46.51 -13.41
N PRO A 1018 31.84 46.65 -14.35
CA PRO A 1018 31.65 46.25 -15.74
C PRO A 1018 31.51 44.73 -15.86
N ILE A 1019 30.42 44.27 -16.51
CA ILE A 1019 30.21 42.84 -16.80
C ILE A 1019 31.32 42.34 -17.74
N ALA A 1020 32.16 41.44 -17.24
CA ALA A 1020 33.16 40.73 -18.03
C ALA A 1020 32.63 39.38 -18.51
N ILE A 1021 32.60 39.16 -19.82
CA ILE A 1021 32.32 37.83 -20.39
C ILE A 1021 33.61 37.02 -20.35
N VAL A 1022 33.74 36.18 -19.33
CA VAL A 1022 34.96 35.38 -19.08
C VAL A 1022 34.91 33.97 -19.69
N GLY A 1023 33.73 33.52 -20.13
CA GLY A 1023 33.53 32.23 -20.81
C GLY A 1023 32.28 32.25 -21.67
N MET A 1024 32.30 31.48 -22.77
CA MET A 1024 31.18 31.34 -23.70
C MET A 1024 31.27 30.01 -24.44
N SER A 1025 30.14 29.33 -24.64
CA SER A 1025 29.98 28.17 -25.52
C SER A 1025 28.71 28.33 -26.36
N CYS A 1026 28.66 27.67 -27.53
CA CYS A 1026 27.49 27.68 -28.41
C CYS A 1026 27.45 26.49 -29.36
N ARG A 1027 26.25 26.15 -29.86
CA ARG A 1027 26.03 25.17 -30.93
C ARG A 1027 25.19 25.79 -32.04
N PHE A 1028 25.66 25.71 -33.29
CA PHE A 1028 24.93 26.23 -34.47
C PHE A 1028 25.03 25.28 -35.68
N PRO A 1029 24.09 25.36 -36.65
CA PRO A 1029 24.19 24.62 -37.91
C PRO A 1029 25.50 24.88 -38.66
N GLY A 1030 25.88 23.95 -39.54
CA GLY A 1030 27.18 24.00 -40.24
C GLY A 1030 28.35 23.42 -39.44
N GLY A 1031 28.06 22.65 -38.38
CA GLY A 1031 29.06 21.97 -37.55
C GLY A 1031 29.76 22.88 -36.54
N VAL A 1032 29.15 24.00 -36.18
CA VAL A 1032 29.71 24.97 -35.24
C VAL A 1032 29.52 24.49 -33.81
N ARG A 1033 30.63 24.24 -33.11
CA ARG A 1033 30.67 23.82 -31.70
C ARG A 1033 31.33 24.85 -30.78
N SER A 1034 31.89 25.94 -31.31
CA SER A 1034 32.43 27.03 -30.49
C SER A 1034 32.18 28.43 -31.10
N PRO A 1035 32.29 29.50 -30.29
CA PRO A 1035 32.18 30.88 -30.79
C PRO A 1035 33.22 31.22 -31.87
N GLU A 1036 34.43 30.65 -31.81
CA GLU A 1036 35.46 30.85 -32.84
C GLU A 1036 35.10 30.16 -34.17
N GLU A 1037 34.40 29.03 -34.10
CA GLU A 1037 33.88 28.35 -35.29
C GLU A 1037 32.73 29.11 -35.91
N LEU A 1038 31.84 29.68 -35.08
CA LEU A 1038 30.79 30.58 -35.54
C LEU A 1038 31.39 31.77 -36.28
N TRP A 1039 32.42 32.40 -35.69
CA TRP A 1039 33.09 33.53 -36.32
C TRP A 1039 33.74 33.16 -37.66
N ARG A 1040 34.39 31.99 -37.75
CA ARG A 1040 34.96 31.48 -39.00
C ARG A 1040 33.89 31.21 -40.07
N LEU A 1041 32.75 30.63 -39.69
CA LEU A 1041 31.64 30.38 -40.60
C LEU A 1041 31.11 31.71 -41.17
N LEU A 1042 30.88 32.71 -40.31
CA LEU A 1042 30.42 34.03 -40.71
C LEU A 1042 31.44 34.77 -41.59
N ALA A 1043 32.71 34.76 -41.21
CA ALA A 1043 33.78 35.46 -41.94
C ALA A 1043 34.07 34.83 -43.32
N SER A 1044 33.85 33.52 -43.46
CA SER A 1044 34.03 32.80 -44.73
C SER A 1044 32.79 32.81 -45.62
N GLY A 1045 31.65 33.31 -45.13
CA GLY A 1045 30.38 33.33 -45.86
C GLY A 1045 29.86 31.93 -46.20
N GLN A 1046 30.16 30.93 -45.37
CA GLN A 1046 29.74 29.55 -45.60
C GLN A 1046 28.24 29.38 -45.36
N ASP A 1047 27.59 28.63 -46.26
CA ASP A 1047 26.19 28.24 -46.11
C ASP A 1047 26.06 27.05 -45.15
N ALA A 1048 25.18 27.18 -44.16
CA ALA A 1048 24.91 26.19 -43.13
C ALA A 1048 23.61 25.41 -43.38
N VAL A 1049 22.94 25.66 -44.50
CA VAL A 1049 21.75 24.92 -44.93
C VAL A 1049 22.17 23.59 -45.54
N THR A 1050 21.60 22.50 -45.01
CA THR A 1050 21.86 21.13 -45.47
C THR A 1050 20.56 20.43 -45.80
N GLY A 1051 20.63 19.28 -46.45
CA GLY A 1051 19.50 18.35 -46.50
C GLY A 1051 19.05 17.93 -45.10
N PHE A 1052 17.82 17.43 -44.98
CA PHE A 1052 17.28 16.92 -43.71
C PHE A 1052 18.16 15.78 -43.15
N PRO A 1053 18.37 15.71 -41.81
CA PRO A 1053 19.22 14.69 -41.22
C PRO A 1053 18.61 13.28 -41.34
N ALA A 1054 19.41 12.31 -41.74
CA ALA A 1054 18.98 10.91 -41.90
C ALA A 1054 19.04 10.09 -40.60
N ASP A 1055 19.65 10.64 -39.54
CA ASP A 1055 19.90 10.00 -38.24
C ASP A 1055 18.73 10.17 -37.24
N ARG A 1056 17.65 10.87 -37.63
CA ARG A 1056 16.51 11.22 -36.76
C ARG A 1056 15.29 10.33 -36.91
N GLY A 1057 15.41 9.25 -37.68
CA GLY A 1057 14.32 8.29 -37.92
C GLY A 1057 13.17 8.85 -38.78
N TRP A 1058 13.39 9.96 -39.49
CA TRP A 1058 12.39 10.53 -40.39
C TRP A 1058 12.29 9.71 -41.68
N ASP A 1059 11.07 9.53 -42.15
CA ASP A 1059 10.82 8.98 -43.48
C ASP A 1059 10.82 10.13 -44.48
N LEU A 1060 12.00 10.46 -44.99
CA LEU A 1060 12.22 11.63 -45.83
C LEU A 1060 11.51 11.54 -47.19
N GLU A 1061 11.15 10.34 -47.65
CA GLU A 1061 10.41 10.17 -48.91
C GLU A 1061 8.93 10.55 -48.75
N THR A 1062 8.30 10.16 -47.63
CA THR A 1062 6.89 10.50 -47.36
C THR A 1062 6.71 11.90 -46.80
N LEU A 1063 7.76 12.48 -46.20
CA LEU A 1063 7.73 13.84 -45.66
C LEU A 1063 7.80 14.93 -46.73
N TYR A 1064 8.19 14.62 -47.97
CA TYR A 1064 8.32 15.61 -49.02
C TYR A 1064 7.11 15.64 -49.96
N ASP A 1065 6.39 16.76 -49.96
CA ASP A 1065 5.32 17.05 -50.92
C ASP A 1065 5.67 18.33 -51.70
N PRO A 1066 6.09 18.23 -52.98
CA PRO A 1066 6.43 19.41 -53.78
C PRO A 1066 5.24 20.33 -54.05
N GLU A 1067 3.99 19.87 -53.90
CA GLU A 1067 2.79 20.70 -54.07
C GLU A 1067 2.31 21.34 -52.76
N GLY A 1068 2.82 20.89 -51.60
CA GLY A 1068 2.51 21.44 -50.28
C GLY A 1068 1.06 21.30 -49.83
N THR A 1069 0.37 20.27 -50.32
CA THR A 1069 -1.09 20.06 -50.13
C THR A 1069 -1.43 19.02 -49.07
N GLY A 1070 -0.49 18.15 -48.68
CA GLY A 1070 -0.70 17.13 -47.65
C GLY A 1070 -0.51 17.64 -46.22
N GLU A 1071 -1.44 17.32 -45.32
CA GLU A 1071 -1.23 17.49 -43.87
C GLU A 1071 0.02 16.72 -43.42
N HIS A 1072 0.84 17.35 -42.57
CA HIS A 1072 2.12 16.81 -42.05
C HIS A 1072 3.24 16.54 -43.08
N THR A 1073 3.20 17.19 -44.25
CA THR A 1073 4.28 17.13 -45.27
C THR A 1073 5.04 18.46 -45.40
N SER A 1074 6.20 18.45 -46.05
CA SER A 1074 7.07 19.60 -46.30
C SER A 1074 7.40 19.74 -47.79
N TYR A 1075 7.24 20.93 -48.36
CA TYR A 1075 7.66 21.25 -49.74
C TYR A 1075 9.15 21.64 -49.83
N VAL A 1076 9.87 21.68 -48.71
CA VAL A 1076 11.30 21.99 -48.61
C VAL A 1076 12.06 20.76 -48.08
N ARG A 1077 13.23 20.43 -48.66
CA ARG A 1077 14.10 19.30 -48.27
C ARG A 1077 15.36 19.71 -47.51
N GLU A 1078 15.54 21.00 -47.30
CA GLU A 1078 16.77 21.60 -46.79
C GLU A 1078 16.47 22.57 -45.64
N GLY A 1079 17.40 22.66 -44.69
CA GLY A 1079 17.29 23.52 -43.50
C GLY A 1079 18.60 23.55 -42.71
N GLY A 1080 18.68 24.42 -41.72
CA GLY A 1080 19.82 24.44 -40.78
C GLY A 1080 19.58 23.48 -39.61
N PHE A 1081 20.37 22.42 -39.51
CA PHE A 1081 20.26 21.38 -38.48
C PHE A 1081 21.54 21.27 -37.63
N LEU A 1082 21.39 20.85 -36.38
CA LEU A 1082 22.52 20.43 -35.53
C LEU A 1082 22.81 18.95 -35.78
N ALA A 1083 24.04 18.62 -36.19
CA ALA A 1083 24.40 17.25 -36.55
C ALA A 1083 24.25 16.28 -35.36
N ASP A 1084 24.78 16.64 -34.19
CA ASP A 1084 24.95 15.71 -33.07
C ASP A 1084 23.91 15.86 -31.96
N ALA A 1085 22.79 16.55 -32.22
CA ALA A 1085 21.75 16.76 -31.21
C ALA A 1085 21.07 15.47 -30.68
N ALA A 1086 21.44 14.28 -31.16
CA ALA A 1086 20.95 12.99 -30.66
C ALA A 1086 21.91 12.39 -29.62
N GLU A 1087 23.15 12.88 -29.61
CA GLU A 1087 24.22 12.44 -28.72
C GLU A 1087 24.13 13.20 -27.40
N PHE A 1088 24.44 12.52 -26.30
CA PHE A 1088 24.53 13.07 -24.95
C PHE A 1088 25.27 12.06 -24.07
N ASP A 1089 26.12 12.53 -23.14
CA ASP A 1089 26.75 11.67 -22.12
C ASP A 1089 26.00 11.81 -20.79
N PRO A 1090 24.97 10.98 -20.53
CA PRO A 1090 24.14 11.14 -19.34
C PRO A 1090 24.88 10.74 -18.06
N VAL A 1091 25.87 9.85 -18.15
CA VAL A 1091 26.61 9.36 -16.97
C VAL A 1091 27.50 10.47 -16.42
N PHE A 1092 28.12 11.26 -17.30
CA PHE A 1092 28.92 12.41 -16.90
C PHE A 1092 28.12 13.43 -16.08
N PHE A 1093 26.85 13.64 -16.42
CA PHE A 1093 25.94 14.55 -15.70
C PHE A 1093 25.16 13.89 -14.54
N GLY A 1094 25.41 12.61 -14.24
CA GLY A 1094 24.70 11.88 -13.18
C GLY A 1094 23.23 11.58 -13.50
N ILE A 1095 22.86 11.60 -14.78
CA ILE A 1095 21.50 11.38 -15.27
C ILE A 1095 21.35 9.91 -15.72
N SER A 1096 20.22 9.28 -15.39
CA SER A 1096 19.99 7.89 -15.80
C SER A 1096 19.74 7.78 -17.32
N PRO A 1097 20.12 6.67 -17.99
CA PRO A 1097 19.83 6.49 -19.41
C PRO A 1097 18.33 6.58 -19.77
N ARG A 1098 17.44 6.21 -18.84
CA ARG A 1098 15.98 6.29 -19.02
C ARG A 1098 15.47 7.72 -18.99
N GLU A 1099 15.99 8.52 -18.06
CA GLU A 1099 15.70 9.95 -17.96
C GLU A 1099 16.29 10.71 -19.15
N ALA A 1100 17.54 10.41 -19.51
CA ALA A 1100 18.20 10.97 -20.68
C ALA A 1100 17.40 10.77 -21.96
N LEU A 1101 16.74 9.62 -22.15
CA LEU A 1101 15.85 9.35 -23.29
C LEU A 1101 14.61 10.25 -23.32
N ALA A 1102 14.05 10.56 -22.14
CA ALA A 1102 12.87 11.41 -21.98
C ALA A 1102 13.19 12.91 -21.96
N MET A 1103 14.45 13.30 -21.73
CA MET A 1103 14.90 14.69 -21.78
C MET A 1103 14.81 15.26 -23.19
N ASP A 1104 14.37 16.50 -23.31
CA ASP A 1104 14.43 17.24 -24.57
C ASP A 1104 15.91 17.43 -24.98
N PRO A 1105 16.31 17.16 -26.24
CA PRO A 1105 17.66 17.46 -26.74
C PRO A 1105 18.17 18.87 -26.42
N GLN A 1106 17.30 19.88 -26.30
CA GLN A 1106 17.65 21.23 -25.86
C GLN A 1106 18.21 21.26 -24.44
N GLN A 1107 17.63 20.48 -23.52
CA GLN A 1107 18.08 20.41 -22.13
C GLN A 1107 19.46 19.74 -22.06
N ARG A 1108 19.68 18.70 -22.88
CA ARG A 1108 20.96 18.00 -23.00
C ARG A 1108 22.06 18.94 -23.50
N LEU A 1109 21.78 19.66 -24.60
CA LEU A 1109 22.71 20.65 -25.16
C LEU A 1109 22.97 21.82 -24.20
N LEU A 1110 21.96 22.24 -23.43
CA LEU A 1110 22.14 23.29 -22.41
C LEU A 1110 23.11 22.84 -21.32
N LEU A 1111 23.03 21.59 -20.87
CA LEU A 1111 23.95 21.04 -19.86
C LEU A 1111 25.39 20.99 -20.37
N GLU A 1112 25.59 20.46 -21.58
CA GLU A 1112 26.92 20.39 -22.21
C GLU A 1112 27.51 21.79 -22.43
N THR A 1113 26.74 22.71 -23.01
CA THR A 1113 27.23 24.07 -23.30
C THR A 1113 27.45 24.90 -22.05
N SER A 1114 26.68 24.67 -20.98
CA SER A 1114 26.92 25.30 -19.67
C SER A 1114 28.22 24.82 -19.04
N TRP A 1115 28.46 23.50 -19.07
CA TRP A 1115 29.71 22.91 -18.59
C TRP A 1115 30.93 23.45 -19.35
N GLU A 1116 30.87 23.45 -20.67
CA GLU A 1116 31.94 23.99 -21.52
C GLU A 1116 32.18 25.49 -21.29
N ALA A 1117 31.13 26.28 -21.01
CA ALA A 1117 31.30 27.70 -20.72
C ALA A 1117 32.13 27.93 -19.45
N PHE A 1118 31.95 27.10 -18.42
CA PHE A 1118 32.77 27.13 -17.20
C PHE A 1118 34.20 26.65 -17.46
N GLU A 1119 34.39 25.55 -18.18
CA GLU A 1119 35.73 25.07 -18.54
C GLU A 1119 36.51 26.10 -19.34
N ARG A 1120 35.86 26.80 -20.28
CA ARG A 1120 36.48 27.86 -21.08
C ARG A 1120 36.79 29.11 -20.28
N ALA A 1121 36.06 29.35 -19.19
CA ALA A 1121 36.41 30.37 -18.20
C ALA A 1121 37.55 29.94 -17.27
N GLY A 1122 38.01 28.68 -17.36
CA GLY A 1122 39.00 28.11 -16.44
C GLY A 1122 38.45 27.86 -15.04
N ILE A 1123 37.13 27.74 -14.89
CA ILE A 1123 36.44 27.53 -13.62
C ILE A 1123 36.06 26.05 -13.53
N ASP A 1124 36.46 25.38 -12.44
CA ASP A 1124 35.97 24.03 -12.12
C ASP A 1124 34.49 24.12 -11.68
N PRO A 1125 33.54 23.56 -12.44
CA PRO A 1125 32.11 23.68 -12.12
C PRO A 1125 31.74 23.12 -10.74
N THR A 1126 32.51 22.15 -10.23
CA THR A 1126 32.24 21.52 -8.93
C THR A 1126 32.54 22.44 -7.75
N THR A 1127 33.39 23.46 -7.94
CA THR A 1127 33.83 24.41 -6.90
C THR A 1127 32.83 25.54 -6.63
N LEU A 1128 31.80 25.67 -7.46
CA LEU A 1128 30.75 26.68 -7.31
C LEU A 1128 29.65 26.26 -6.33
N ARG A 1129 29.66 25.01 -5.86
CA ARG A 1129 28.68 24.47 -4.91
C ARG A 1129 28.77 25.24 -3.59
N GLY A 1130 27.66 25.88 -3.20
CA GLY A 1130 27.57 26.70 -1.97
C GLY A 1130 27.95 28.17 -2.15
N GLN A 1131 28.30 28.61 -3.36
CA GLN A 1131 28.55 30.02 -3.66
C GLN A 1131 27.27 30.74 -4.13
N GLN A 1132 27.24 32.06 -4.00
CA GLN A 1132 26.15 32.89 -4.51
C GLN A 1132 26.32 33.12 -6.02
N VAL A 1133 25.74 32.26 -6.84
CA VAL A 1133 25.79 32.33 -8.31
C VAL A 1133 24.39 32.58 -8.89
N GLY A 1134 24.24 33.65 -9.67
CA GLY A 1134 23.00 33.94 -10.41
C GLY A 1134 22.95 33.18 -11.74
N VAL A 1135 21.83 32.52 -12.04
CA VAL A 1135 21.63 31.76 -13.28
C VAL A 1135 20.40 32.31 -14.02
N PHE A 1136 20.57 32.64 -15.30
CA PHE A 1136 19.50 33.10 -16.18
C PHE A 1136 19.44 32.20 -17.41
N ALA A 1137 18.30 31.55 -17.65
CA ALA A 1137 18.08 30.68 -18.80
C ALA A 1137 16.78 31.06 -19.52
N GLY A 1138 16.80 31.10 -20.85
CA GLY A 1138 15.62 31.28 -21.68
C GLY A 1138 15.23 29.97 -22.36
N THR A 1139 13.94 29.64 -22.38
CA THR A 1139 13.39 28.43 -23.03
C THR A 1139 12.17 28.79 -23.90
N ASN A 1140 11.85 27.96 -24.89
CA ASN A 1140 10.60 27.99 -25.64
C ASN A 1140 9.60 26.95 -25.07
N GLY A 1141 8.39 26.86 -25.64
CA GLY A 1141 7.37 25.88 -25.25
C GLY A 1141 7.86 24.44 -25.45
N GLN A 1142 7.53 23.56 -24.51
CA GLN A 1142 7.96 22.15 -24.51
C GLN A 1142 6.91 21.25 -25.16
N ASP A 1143 7.18 20.83 -26.40
CA ASP A 1143 6.26 19.98 -27.18
C ASP A 1143 6.76 18.53 -27.25
N TYR A 1144 7.96 18.25 -26.72
CA TYR A 1144 8.66 16.97 -26.85
C TYR A 1144 7.94 15.80 -26.16
N LEU A 1145 7.44 16.00 -24.93
CA LEU A 1145 6.73 14.97 -24.17
C LEU A 1145 5.35 14.63 -24.80
N PRO A 1146 4.51 15.62 -25.19
CA PRO A 1146 3.30 15.36 -25.97
C PRO A 1146 3.55 14.63 -27.30
N VAL A 1147 4.63 14.96 -28.01
CA VAL A 1147 5.01 14.30 -29.28
C VAL A 1147 5.47 12.85 -29.07
N ILE A 1148 6.18 12.55 -27.97
CA ILE A 1148 6.55 11.18 -27.60
C ILE A 1148 5.32 10.34 -27.26
N LEU A 1149 4.37 10.91 -26.52
CA LEU A 1149 3.19 10.19 -26.04
C LEU A 1149 2.13 9.94 -27.14
N SER A 1150 2.20 10.68 -28.25
CA SER A 1150 1.24 10.57 -29.37
C SER A 1150 1.73 9.73 -30.56
N ALA A 1151 2.97 9.22 -30.55
CA ALA A 1151 3.55 8.48 -31.68
C ALA A 1151 3.34 6.95 -31.58
N PRO A 1152 2.70 6.29 -32.56
CA PRO A 1152 2.69 4.83 -32.64
C PRO A 1152 4.01 4.35 -33.25
N MET A 1153 4.90 3.81 -32.40
CA MET A 1153 6.19 3.17 -32.71
C MET A 1153 7.30 4.09 -33.27
N ALA A 1154 8.29 4.36 -32.39
CA ALA A 1154 9.58 5.08 -32.54
C ALA A 1154 9.53 6.61 -32.81
N PRO A 1155 10.36 7.42 -32.11
CA PRO A 1155 10.25 8.89 -32.11
C PRO A 1155 10.72 9.54 -33.42
N LYS A 1156 9.95 10.53 -33.92
CA LYS A 1156 10.36 11.50 -34.95
C LYS A 1156 10.37 12.90 -34.33
N ALA A 1157 11.53 13.41 -33.92
CA ALA A 1157 11.66 14.79 -33.39
C ALA A 1157 12.32 15.69 -34.44
N SER A 1158 11.80 16.91 -34.67
CA SER A 1158 12.31 17.89 -35.64
C SER A 1158 13.15 19.00 -35.00
N TRP A 1159 14.34 19.31 -35.54
CA TRP A 1159 15.21 20.39 -35.03
C TRP A 1159 15.95 21.19 -36.14
N GLY A 1160 15.29 22.19 -36.73
CA GLY A 1160 15.89 23.16 -37.66
C GLY A 1160 14.89 24.22 -38.16
N ARG A 1161 15.36 25.39 -38.61
CA ARG A 1161 14.48 26.39 -39.27
C ARG A 1161 14.19 25.94 -40.71
N ALA A 1162 13.04 25.31 -40.92
CA ALA A 1162 12.39 25.33 -42.21
C ALA A 1162 11.46 26.57 -42.26
N THR A 1163 11.55 27.37 -43.32
CA THR A 1163 10.60 28.46 -43.58
C THR A 1163 9.19 27.89 -43.71
N ARG A 1164 8.34 28.08 -42.68
CA ARG A 1164 6.90 27.84 -42.79
C ARG A 1164 6.33 28.72 -43.91
N PRO A 1165 5.50 28.19 -44.82
CA PRO A 1165 4.56 29.02 -45.54
C PRO A 1165 3.40 29.35 -44.58
N VAL A 1166 2.72 30.46 -44.86
CA VAL A 1166 1.50 30.91 -44.18
C VAL A 1166 0.38 29.89 -44.34
#